data_AF-A0A7V4YRJ9-F1
#
_entry.id   AF-A0A7V4YRJ9-F1
#
_cell.length_a   1.000
_cell.length_b   1.000
_cell.length_c   1.000
_cell.angle_alpha   90.00
_cell.angle_beta   90.00
_cell.angle_gamma   90.00
#
_symmetry.space_group_name_H-M   'P 1'
#
loop_
_entity.id
_entity.type
_entity.pdbx_description
1 polymer ?
#
loop_
_entity_poly.entity_id
_entity_poly.type
_entity_poly.pdbx_seq_one_letter_code
_entity_poly.pdbx_strand_id
1 'polypeptide(L)'
;SFEPTIDYVVVKIPRFDFEKFKNVDETLTTQMKSVGEVMGIGRDFKEALMKAVRSLEKDYWGLIDQVEVVDEESFYESKLRFPNKERLFYIAEALRFGFSVERISKITRIDPWFLREIEKIVRFEMELKKMGPEKWNDEILKRAKELGIPDRRIAEIEIKREEYKTKKEYKSAISKREIEIMLKRKERGIMPSFKSVDTCAGEFVAKTPYIYSTYDREDEVPRLEGKKIVILGGGPNRIGQGIEFDYCCVHACFAAREAGYKAIMINCNPETVSTDYDTSDRLYFEPLTIEDVFAILSKEKPYGIILQFGGQTPLKLAVPLGKLDFRILGTQPEMIDIAEDRGRFQELVKKLKLKQPESGIAFSYEEAREVAHGLGYPVLVRPSYVLGGRAMEIVYSDEELKSYMRDAVKVSPEHPILIDKFLKDAKELDVDALSDGKDVYIGAIMEHIEEAGVHSGDSACSIPPFSLDNETIREIERQTELIARELNVIGLLNIQFAIKDGEIYILEVNPRASRTVPFVSKATGIPLAKMATFVMLGKSLEELGLKGLKRRLKWSAVKESVFPFIKFPGADTILGPEMKSTGEVMGIDRSFEIAFYKSQIAASNNLPLEGNVFISVKDEDKRKVVDIAKKFEEMGFKIIATRGTAEYLRKHGVNAKMVFKVGEGRPHIVDMIKNGEVSLVVNTTFGAQSIKDSFSIRRSAISYGVPYFTTVEGAFAAVKAIGSLKIKEFEVKPLQEYYKEVKNGEKTAHQRRI
;
A
#
# COMPACT_ATOMS: atom_id res chain seq x y z
N SER A 1 6.91 31.12 25.61
CA SER A 1 5.47 30.80 25.52
C SER A 1 4.83 31.84 24.63
N PHE A 2 4.47 31.47 23.41
CA PHE A 2 3.81 32.32 22.42
C PHE A 2 2.77 31.50 21.65
N GLU A 3 1.85 32.16 20.96
CA GLU A 3 0.92 31.53 20.03
C GLU A 3 1.45 31.69 18.60
N PRO A 4 1.59 30.60 17.82
CA PRO A 4 2.06 30.71 16.45
C PRO A 4 1.18 31.61 15.60
N THR A 5 1.82 32.48 14.81
CA THR A 5 1.17 33.24 13.74
C THR A 5 1.71 32.73 12.41
N ILE A 6 0.81 32.42 11.49
CA ILE A 6 1.16 31.92 10.15
C ILE A 6 0.72 32.95 9.11
N ASP A 7 1.54 33.13 8.09
CA ASP A 7 1.29 33.99 6.93
C ASP A 7 0.97 33.17 5.67
N TYR A 8 0.42 31.98 5.87
CA TYR A 8 0.03 31.04 4.84
C TYR A 8 -1.24 30.29 5.25
N VAL A 9 -1.85 29.62 4.27
CA VAL A 9 -3.00 28.75 4.46
C VAL A 9 -2.56 27.30 4.33
N VAL A 10 -3.05 26.48 5.25
CA VAL A 10 -2.88 25.03 5.23
C VAL A 10 -4.22 24.38 4.92
N VAL A 11 -4.26 23.53 3.90
CA VAL A 11 -5.45 22.74 3.54
C VAL A 11 -5.13 21.27 3.68
N LYS A 12 -5.95 20.56 4.45
CA LYS A 12 -5.88 19.10 4.59
C LYS A 12 -7.04 18.45 3.86
N ILE A 13 -6.79 17.37 3.13
CA ILE A 13 -7.83 16.55 2.49
C ILE A 13 -7.67 15.08 2.91
N PRO A 14 -8.73 14.43 3.41
CA PRO A 14 -8.69 13.01 3.74
C PRO A 14 -8.60 12.12 2.49
N ARG A 15 -7.89 11.01 2.60
CA ARG A 15 -7.70 9.99 1.57
C ARG A 15 -8.58 8.76 1.90
N PHE A 16 -9.36 8.29 0.91
CA PHE A 16 -10.31 7.16 1.08
C PHE A 16 -10.07 6.04 0.07
N ASP A 17 -10.20 4.78 0.52
CA ASP A 17 -10.10 3.58 -0.34
C ASP A 17 -11.42 2.77 -0.32
N PHE A 18 -12.56 3.42 -0.49
CA PHE A 18 -13.86 2.72 -0.53
C PHE A 18 -13.93 1.65 -1.62
N GLU A 19 -13.20 1.82 -2.72
CA GLU A 19 -13.14 0.84 -3.81
C GLU A 19 -12.68 -0.56 -3.38
N LYS A 20 -11.97 -0.68 -2.25
CA LYS A 20 -11.50 -1.96 -1.69
C LYS A 20 -12.57 -2.71 -0.88
N PHE A 21 -13.68 -2.05 -0.58
CA PHE A 21 -14.73 -2.60 0.27
C PHE A 21 -16.07 -2.63 -0.48
N LYS A 22 -16.42 -3.79 -1.04
CA LYS A 22 -17.72 -3.98 -1.71
C LYS A 22 -18.88 -3.80 -0.69
N ASN A 23 -20.01 -3.25 -1.15
CA ASN A 23 -21.26 -3.07 -0.38
C ASN A 23 -21.16 -2.18 0.88
N VAL A 24 -20.20 -1.27 0.94
CA VAL A 24 -20.12 -0.29 2.04
C VAL A 24 -20.88 0.98 1.69
N ASP A 25 -21.50 1.59 2.71
CA ASP A 25 -22.01 2.95 2.60
C ASP A 25 -20.84 3.94 2.57
N GLU A 26 -20.65 4.61 1.43
CA GLU A 26 -19.59 5.61 1.22
C GLU A 26 -19.94 7.00 1.81
N THR A 27 -21.14 7.17 2.39
CA THR A 27 -21.56 8.43 3.01
C THR A 27 -20.64 8.77 4.18
N LEU A 28 -20.13 10.01 4.19
CA LEU A 28 -19.28 10.51 5.26
C LEU A 28 -20.15 10.96 6.44
N THR A 29 -19.75 10.55 7.64
CA THR A 29 -20.50 10.77 8.89
C THR A 29 -19.52 11.07 10.02
N THR A 30 -20.00 11.10 11.27
CA THR A 30 -19.18 11.34 12.47
C THR A 30 -18.16 10.23 12.74
N GLN A 31 -18.39 9.01 12.22
CA GLN A 31 -17.41 7.93 12.25
C GLN A 31 -16.43 8.06 11.06
N MET A 32 -15.14 8.18 11.38
CA MET A 32 -14.08 8.25 10.37
C MET A 32 -14.01 6.98 9.51
N LYS A 33 -13.87 7.20 8.20
CA LYS A 33 -13.70 6.17 7.15
C LYS A 33 -12.46 6.40 6.27
N SER A 34 -11.72 7.50 6.49
CA SER A 34 -10.48 7.80 5.77
C SER A 34 -9.34 6.90 6.24
N VAL A 35 -8.42 6.59 5.33
CA VAL A 35 -7.26 5.72 5.56
C VAL A 35 -5.93 6.49 5.64
N GLY A 36 -5.98 7.79 5.42
CA GLY A 36 -4.86 8.72 5.51
C GLY A 36 -5.29 10.12 5.09
N GLU A 37 -4.33 10.99 4.85
CA GLU A 37 -4.57 12.40 4.52
C GLU A 37 -3.37 13.05 3.84
N VAL A 38 -3.65 14.15 3.15
CA VAL A 38 -2.66 15.02 2.53
C VAL A 38 -2.79 16.42 3.09
N MET A 39 -1.69 17.16 3.02
CA MET A 39 -1.69 18.57 3.36
C MET A 39 -1.02 19.40 2.25
N GLY A 40 -1.64 20.53 1.91
CA GLY A 40 -1.10 21.53 0.99
C GLY A 40 -0.91 22.86 1.71
N ILE A 41 0.23 23.50 1.51
CA ILE A 41 0.55 24.83 2.06
C ILE A 41 0.66 25.82 0.90
N GLY A 42 -0.01 26.96 0.98
CA GLY A 42 0.04 28.02 -0.02
C GLY A 42 -0.17 29.39 0.61
N ARG A 43 0.16 30.46 -0.09
CA ARG A 43 -0.04 31.84 0.43
C ARG A 43 -1.51 32.23 0.49
N ASP A 44 -2.35 31.54 -0.26
CA ASP A 44 -3.80 31.63 -0.14
C ASP A 44 -4.48 30.27 -0.23
N PHE A 45 -5.79 30.26 0.05
CA PHE A 45 -6.59 29.04 0.09
C PHE A 45 -6.65 28.29 -1.25
N LYS A 46 -6.63 28.98 -2.39
CA LYS A 46 -6.77 28.35 -3.71
C LYS A 46 -5.51 27.57 -4.04
N GLU A 47 -4.35 28.19 -3.83
CA GLU A 47 -3.05 27.53 -4.01
C GLU A 47 -2.90 26.34 -3.07
N ALA A 48 -3.20 26.51 -1.78
CA ALA A 48 -3.14 25.44 -0.78
C ALA A 48 -4.10 24.28 -1.11
N LEU A 49 -5.34 24.59 -1.51
CA LEU A 49 -6.35 23.61 -1.91
C LEU A 49 -5.88 22.80 -3.12
N MET A 50 -5.43 23.47 -4.18
CA MET A 50 -5.01 22.78 -5.41
C MET A 50 -3.74 21.95 -5.21
N LYS A 51 -2.84 22.37 -4.29
CA LYS A 51 -1.71 21.55 -3.84
C LYS A 51 -2.16 20.31 -3.10
N ALA A 52 -3.12 20.44 -2.19
CA ALA A 52 -3.70 19.31 -1.49
C ALA A 52 -4.42 18.35 -2.46
N VAL A 53 -5.19 18.86 -3.42
CA VAL A 53 -5.89 18.04 -4.43
C VAL A 53 -4.91 17.17 -5.23
N ARG A 54 -3.85 17.77 -5.79
CA ARG A 54 -2.87 17.00 -6.58
C ARG A 54 -1.95 16.12 -5.75
N SER A 55 -1.93 16.30 -4.43
CA SER A 55 -1.23 15.43 -3.48
C SER A 55 -2.00 14.14 -3.17
N LEU A 56 -3.27 14.01 -3.54
CA LEU A 56 -4.11 12.87 -3.15
C LEU A 56 -3.70 11.52 -3.76
N GLU A 57 -2.77 11.51 -4.73
CA GLU A 57 -2.30 10.29 -5.41
C GLU A 57 -3.45 9.49 -6.04
N LYS A 58 -4.44 10.22 -6.59
CA LYS A 58 -5.60 9.70 -7.33
C LYS A 58 -5.61 10.16 -8.81
N ASP A 59 -4.49 10.73 -9.27
CA ASP A 59 -4.37 11.40 -10.58
C ASP A 59 -5.40 12.54 -10.75
N TYR A 60 -5.57 13.35 -9.69
CA TYR A 60 -6.40 14.56 -9.69
C TYR A 60 -5.51 15.78 -9.93
N TRP A 61 -5.80 16.52 -10.98
CA TRP A 61 -5.03 17.67 -11.45
C TRP A 61 -5.87 18.95 -11.43
N GLY A 62 -7.19 18.85 -11.32
CA GLY A 62 -8.09 19.97 -11.16
C GLY A 62 -9.34 19.64 -10.36
N LEU A 63 -10.24 20.62 -10.26
CA LEU A 63 -11.55 20.43 -9.62
C LEU A 63 -12.59 19.90 -10.61
N ILE A 64 -12.22 19.00 -11.52
CA ILE A 64 -13.11 18.38 -12.52
C ILE A 64 -12.98 16.85 -12.56
N ASP A 65 -11.95 16.31 -11.92
CA ASP A 65 -11.54 14.94 -12.15
C ASP A 65 -12.52 13.94 -11.53
N GLN A 66 -12.92 12.95 -12.34
CA GLN A 66 -13.67 11.75 -11.94
C GLN A 66 -15.09 11.92 -11.40
N VAL A 67 -15.72 13.06 -11.67
CA VAL A 67 -17.16 13.21 -11.43
C VAL A 67 -17.96 12.99 -12.70
N GLU A 68 -19.08 12.30 -12.54
CA GLU A 68 -20.08 12.16 -13.60
C GLU A 68 -20.72 13.52 -13.86
N VAL A 69 -20.68 13.96 -15.12
CA VAL A 69 -21.33 15.19 -15.59
C VAL A 69 -22.67 14.81 -16.19
N VAL A 70 -23.74 15.22 -15.51
CA VAL A 70 -25.12 14.95 -15.93
C VAL A 70 -25.80 16.28 -16.20
N ASP A 71 -26.61 16.37 -17.26
CA ASP A 71 -27.45 17.53 -17.52
C ASP A 71 -28.76 17.45 -16.71
N GLU A 72 -28.61 17.30 -15.38
CA GLU A 72 -29.74 17.18 -14.47
C GLU A 72 -29.43 17.87 -13.14
N GLU A 73 -30.20 18.91 -12.83
CA GLU A 73 -30.04 19.70 -11.61
C GLU A 73 -30.22 18.88 -10.33
N SER A 74 -31.17 17.94 -10.34
CA SER A 74 -31.49 17.06 -9.21
C SER A 74 -30.30 16.16 -8.82
N PHE A 75 -29.50 15.76 -9.81
CA PHE A 75 -28.33 14.92 -9.63
C PHE A 75 -27.27 15.64 -8.78
N TYR A 76 -26.90 16.87 -9.13
CA TYR A 76 -25.93 17.66 -8.34
C TYR A 76 -26.45 17.96 -6.94
N GLU A 77 -27.73 18.30 -6.78
CA GLU A 77 -28.29 18.50 -5.43
C GLU A 77 -28.12 17.26 -4.55
N SER A 78 -28.34 16.06 -5.09
CA SER A 78 -28.18 14.82 -4.35
C SER A 78 -26.73 14.60 -3.89
N LYS A 79 -25.76 14.83 -4.77
CA LYS A 79 -24.32 14.68 -4.50
C LYS A 79 -23.79 15.74 -3.54
N LEU A 80 -24.40 16.91 -3.48
CA LEU A 80 -24.05 17.97 -2.54
C LEU A 80 -24.67 17.76 -1.16
N ARG A 81 -25.91 17.27 -1.10
CA ARG A 81 -26.69 17.10 0.14
C ARG A 81 -26.08 16.05 1.05
N PHE A 82 -25.66 14.91 0.49
CA PHE A 82 -25.07 13.81 1.25
C PHE A 82 -23.54 13.87 1.16
N PRO A 83 -22.82 14.12 2.27
CA PRO A 83 -21.36 14.15 2.27
C PRO A 83 -20.77 12.84 1.72
N ASN A 84 -19.86 12.95 0.74
CA ASN A 84 -19.18 11.84 0.10
C ASN A 84 -17.74 12.24 -0.25
N LYS A 85 -16.90 11.25 -0.59
CA LYS A 85 -15.47 11.47 -0.92
C LYS A 85 -15.23 12.42 -2.10
N GLU A 86 -16.21 12.55 -3.01
CA GLU A 86 -16.11 13.33 -4.25
C GLU A 86 -16.77 14.70 -4.15
N ARG A 87 -17.34 15.05 -2.98
CA ARG A 87 -18.21 16.23 -2.84
C ARG A 87 -17.50 17.54 -3.21
N LEU A 88 -16.19 17.65 -3.00
CA LEU A 88 -15.40 18.81 -3.44
C LEU A 88 -15.49 19.02 -4.97
N PHE A 89 -15.40 17.94 -5.74
CA PHE A 89 -15.44 17.99 -7.20
C PHE A 89 -16.87 18.27 -7.70
N TYR A 90 -17.88 17.68 -7.04
CA TYR A 90 -19.28 18.00 -7.34
C TYR A 90 -19.67 19.45 -7.01
N ILE A 91 -19.03 20.09 -6.02
CA ILE A 91 -19.18 21.54 -5.78
C ILE A 91 -18.69 22.34 -6.99
N ALA A 92 -17.51 22.00 -7.50
CA ALA A 92 -16.95 22.68 -8.65
C ALA A 92 -17.79 22.45 -9.93
N GLU A 93 -18.26 21.23 -10.16
CA GLU A 93 -19.19 20.95 -11.27
C GLU A 93 -20.54 21.66 -11.13
N ALA A 94 -21.10 21.75 -9.93
CA ALA A 94 -22.34 22.51 -9.72
C ALA A 94 -22.15 24.01 -10.05
N LEU A 95 -20.99 24.58 -9.74
CA LEU A 95 -20.63 25.95 -10.15
C LEU A 95 -20.51 26.06 -11.67
N ARG A 96 -19.89 25.08 -12.35
CA ARG A 96 -19.82 25.04 -13.83
C ARG A 96 -21.20 24.90 -14.47
N PHE A 97 -22.11 24.15 -13.84
CA PHE A 97 -23.49 23.97 -14.26
C PHE A 97 -24.33 25.25 -14.06
N GLY A 98 -23.92 26.15 -13.16
CA GLY A 98 -24.55 27.46 -12.94
C GLY A 98 -25.24 27.63 -11.58
N PHE A 99 -24.98 26.76 -10.60
CA PHE A 99 -25.49 26.97 -9.24
C PHE A 99 -24.82 28.20 -8.61
N SER A 100 -25.59 28.99 -7.86
CA SER A 100 -25.00 30.06 -7.06
C SER A 100 -24.27 29.52 -5.83
N VAL A 101 -23.28 30.26 -5.36
CA VAL A 101 -22.58 29.97 -4.10
C VAL A 101 -23.56 29.84 -2.93
N GLU A 102 -24.55 30.72 -2.84
CA GLU A 102 -25.54 30.73 -1.76
C GLU A 102 -26.41 29.47 -1.78
N ARG A 103 -26.74 28.96 -2.98
CA ARG A 103 -27.46 27.70 -3.15
C ARG A 103 -26.62 26.52 -2.67
N ILE A 104 -25.36 26.43 -3.11
CA ILE A 104 -24.45 25.37 -2.71
C ILE A 104 -24.24 25.41 -1.18
N SER A 105 -24.03 26.59 -0.60
CA SER A 105 -23.87 26.77 0.85
C SER A 105 -25.12 26.31 1.61
N LYS A 106 -26.32 26.62 1.13
CA LYS A 106 -27.58 26.17 1.77
C LYS A 106 -27.69 24.64 1.79
N ILE A 107 -27.27 23.96 0.73
CA ILE A 107 -27.32 22.49 0.62
C ILE A 107 -26.22 21.84 1.46
N THR A 108 -24.99 22.32 1.29
CA THR A 108 -23.78 21.70 1.83
C THR A 108 -23.47 22.11 3.27
N ARG A 109 -23.95 23.29 3.69
CA ARG A 109 -23.55 24.01 4.92
C ARG A 109 -22.08 24.43 4.95
N ILE A 110 -21.37 24.35 3.83
CA ILE A 110 -20.02 24.91 3.70
C ILE A 110 -20.13 26.43 3.66
N ASP A 111 -19.23 27.12 4.37
CA ASP A 111 -19.22 28.57 4.42
C ASP A 111 -19.08 29.16 2.99
N PRO A 112 -19.89 30.17 2.63
CA PRO A 112 -19.80 30.83 1.32
C PRO A 112 -18.40 31.33 0.96
N TRP A 113 -17.56 31.67 1.93
CA TRP A 113 -16.18 32.11 1.67
C TRP A 113 -15.37 31.06 0.90
N PHE A 114 -15.36 29.80 1.37
CA PHE A 114 -14.64 28.71 0.68
C PHE A 114 -15.19 28.47 -0.73
N LEU A 115 -16.51 28.53 -0.87
CA LEU A 115 -17.19 28.31 -2.14
C LEU A 115 -16.86 29.41 -3.17
N ARG A 116 -16.73 30.67 -2.74
CA ARG A 116 -16.28 31.78 -3.61
C ARG A 116 -14.83 31.61 -4.05
N GLU A 117 -13.95 31.12 -3.18
CA GLU A 117 -12.57 30.83 -3.58
C GLU A 117 -12.50 29.67 -4.59
N ILE A 118 -13.30 28.62 -4.41
CA ILE A 118 -13.44 27.53 -5.39
C ILE A 118 -13.99 28.07 -6.72
N GLU A 119 -15.01 28.93 -6.68
CA GLU A 119 -15.60 29.56 -7.85
C GLU A 119 -14.58 30.35 -8.67
N LYS A 120 -13.64 31.06 -8.02
CA LYS A 120 -12.56 31.78 -8.72
C LYS A 120 -11.68 30.83 -9.54
N ILE A 121 -11.35 29.66 -9.01
CA ILE A 121 -10.58 28.64 -9.73
C ILE A 121 -11.38 28.15 -10.93
N VAL A 122 -12.65 27.76 -10.70
CA VAL A 122 -13.55 27.23 -11.73
C VAL A 122 -13.77 28.23 -12.87
N ARG A 123 -14.06 29.49 -12.55
CA ARG A 123 -14.27 30.55 -13.54
C ARG A 123 -13.01 30.78 -14.37
N PHE A 124 -11.83 30.81 -13.74
CA PHE A 124 -10.58 30.99 -14.46
C PHE A 124 -10.28 29.80 -15.39
N GLU A 125 -10.54 28.55 -14.98
CA GLU A 125 -10.41 27.40 -15.89
C GLU A 125 -11.36 27.50 -17.10
N MET A 126 -12.59 27.95 -16.89
CA MET A 126 -13.56 28.17 -17.97
C MET A 126 -13.10 29.29 -18.92
N GLU A 127 -12.58 30.38 -18.38
CA GLU A 127 -11.99 31.47 -19.15
C GLU A 127 -10.79 31.00 -19.97
N LEU A 128 -9.87 30.24 -19.35
CA LEU A 128 -8.68 29.70 -20.00
C LEU A 128 -9.06 28.78 -21.18
N LYS A 129 -10.05 27.91 -20.97
CA LYS A 129 -10.61 27.02 -22.02
C LYS A 129 -11.26 27.81 -23.16
N LYS A 130 -12.01 28.88 -22.85
CA LYS A 130 -12.64 29.75 -23.85
C LYS A 130 -11.63 30.60 -24.62
N MET A 131 -10.56 31.01 -23.95
CA MET A 131 -9.54 31.89 -24.49
C MET A 131 -8.70 31.21 -25.59
N GLY A 132 -8.38 29.94 -25.42
CA GLY A 132 -7.55 29.16 -26.34
C GLY A 132 -6.03 29.31 -26.10
N PRO A 133 -5.23 28.25 -26.33
CA PRO A 133 -3.80 28.21 -26.01
C PRO A 133 -2.96 29.27 -26.74
N GLU A 134 -3.40 29.72 -27.91
CA GLU A 134 -2.74 30.75 -28.72
C GLU A 134 -2.65 32.13 -28.05
N LYS A 135 -3.50 32.39 -27.04
CA LYS A 135 -3.52 33.65 -26.29
C LYS A 135 -2.89 33.55 -24.91
N TRP A 136 -2.43 32.38 -24.47
CA TRP A 136 -1.83 32.19 -23.15
C TRP A 136 -0.42 32.81 -23.10
N ASN A 137 -0.36 34.07 -22.71
CA ASN A 137 0.88 34.80 -22.44
C ASN A 137 1.41 34.50 -21.02
N ASP A 138 2.55 35.11 -20.69
CA ASP A 138 3.24 34.88 -19.41
C ASP A 138 2.41 35.32 -18.19
N GLU A 139 1.61 36.38 -18.35
CA GLU A 139 0.73 36.88 -17.31
C GLU A 139 -0.40 35.90 -17.00
N ILE A 140 -1.03 35.34 -18.04
CA ILE A 140 -2.08 34.33 -17.91
C ILE A 140 -1.54 33.05 -17.27
N LEU A 141 -0.36 32.59 -17.73
CA LEU A 141 0.27 31.40 -17.16
C LEU A 141 0.66 31.63 -15.70
N LYS A 142 1.26 32.79 -15.38
CA LYS A 142 1.56 33.16 -13.99
C LYS A 142 0.29 33.18 -13.15
N ARG A 143 -0.80 33.77 -13.65
CA ARG A 143 -2.08 33.81 -12.96
C ARG A 143 -2.66 32.42 -12.70
N ALA A 144 -2.53 31.50 -13.66
CA ALA A 144 -2.92 30.10 -13.48
C ALA A 144 -2.15 29.47 -12.32
N LYS A 145 -0.83 29.73 -12.24
CA LYS A 145 0.02 29.21 -11.17
C LYS A 145 -0.30 29.81 -9.80
N GLU A 146 -0.58 31.11 -9.71
CA GLU A 146 -1.05 31.78 -8.48
C GLU A 146 -2.38 31.20 -7.95
N LEU A 147 -3.23 30.67 -8.84
CA LEU A 147 -4.46 29.95 -8.48
C LEU A 147 -4.21 28.49 -8.11
N GLY A 148 -2.95 28.02 -8.15
CA GLY A 148 -2.55 26.66 -7.85
C GLY A 148 -2.80 25.65 -8.97
N ILE A 149 -3.16 26.09 -10.19
CA ILE A 149 -3.47 25.20 -11.32
C ILE A 149 -2.17 24.53 -11.82
N PRO A 150 -2.04 23.19 -11.78
CA PRO A 150 -0.82 22.51 -12.21
C PRO A 150 -0.66 22.49 -13.73
N ASP A 151 0.57 22.30 -14.19
CA ASP A 151 0.92 22.28 -15.62
C ASP A 151 0.22 21.14 -16.36
N ARG A 152 -0.01 20.01 -15.67
CA ARG A 152 -0.88 18.93 -16.15
C ARG A 152 -2.27 19.42 -16.52
N ARG A 153 -2.88 20.23 -15.66
CA ARG A 153 -4.24 20.71 -15.85
C ARG A 153 -4.32 21.70 -17.01
N ILE A 154 -3.29 22.54 -17.15
CA ILE A 154 -3.15 23.43 -18.32
C ILE A 154 -3.06 22.60 -19.60
N ALA A 155 -2.26 21.52 -19.60
CA ALA A 155 -2.16 20.59 -20.74
C ALA A 155 -3.50 19.90 -21.06
N GLU A 156 -4.29 19.50 -20.06
CA GLU A 156 -5.63 18.93 -20.26
C GLU A 156 -6.65 19.92 -20.82
N ILE A 157 -6.50 21.22 -20.53
CA ILE A 157 -7.35 22.26 -21.10
C ILE A 157 -6.95 22.53 -22.56
N GLU A 158 -5.65 22.46 -22.87
CA GLU A 158 -5.12 22.66 -24.22
C GLU A 158 -5.46 21.50 -25.16
N ILE A 159 -5.25 20.27 -24.70
CA ILE A 159 -5.35 19.06 -25.52
C ILE A 159 -6.78 18.51 -25.46
N LYS A 160 -7.42 18.41 -26.61
CA LYS A 160 -8.78 17.86 -26.72
C LYS A 160 -8.73 16.33 -26.75
N ARG A 161 -9.56 15.68 -25.93
CA ARG A 161 -9.63 14.21 -25.87
C ARG A 161 -10.03 13.61 -27.21
N GLU A 162 -10.84 14.31 -27.98
CA GLU A 162 -11.40 13.91 -29.27
C GLU A 162 -10.33 13.75 -30.36
N GLU A 163 -9.15 14.35 -30.19
CA GLU A 163 -8.03 14.27 -31.14
C GLU A 163 -7.30 12.92 -31.10
N TYR A 164 -7.60 12.06 -30.10
CA TYR A 164 -6.89 10.81 -29.86
C TYR A 164 -7.81 9.60 -29.96
N LYS A 165 -7.34 8.55 -30.63
CA LYS A 165 -8.11 7.30 -30.79
C LYS A 165 -8.23 6.57 -29.46
N THR A 166 -7.15 6.53 -28.68
CA THR A 166 -7.11 5.81 -27.40
C THR A 166 -6.85 6.74 -26.23
N LYS A 167 -7.32 6.33 -25.04
CA LYS A 167 -7.09 7.08 -23.78
C LYS A 167 -5.59 7.07 -23.39
N LYS A 168 -4.86 6.02 -23.76
CA LYS A 168 -3.41 5.89 -23.55
C LYS A 168 -2.62 6.90 -24.36
N GLU A 169 -2.95 7.08 -25.64
CA GLU A 169 -2.32 8.11 -26.48
C GLU A 169 -2.60 9.51 -25.91
N TYR A 170 -3.85 9.78 -25.50
CA TYR A 170 -4.24 11.05 -24.88
C TYR A 170 -3.44 11.35 -23.60
N LYS A 171 -3.37 10.39 -22.66
CA LYS A 171 -2.58 10.55 -21.43
C LYS A 171 -1.10 10.77 -21.70
N SER A 172 -0.54 10.06 -22.68
CA SER A 172 0.85 10.22 -23.11
C SER A 172 1.11 11.62 -23.69
N ALA A 173 0.18 12.12 -24.50
CA ALA A 173 0.24 13.49 -25.03
C ALA A 173 0.18 14.54 -23.91
N ILE A 174 -0.74 14.39 -22.95
CA ILE A 174 -0.79 15.26 -21.76
C ILE A 174 0.53 15.21 -20.98
N SER A 175 1.09 14.03 -20.72
CA SER A 175 2.36 13.92 -19.98
C SER A 175 3.53 14.60 -20.69
N LYS A 176 3.60 14.49 -22.02
CA LYS A 176 4.62 15.21 -22.80
C LYS A 176 4.39 16.72 -22.72
N ARG A 177 3.14 17.14 -22.89
CA ARG A 177 2.77 18.55 -22.90
C ARG A 177 2.95 19.23 -21.54
N GLU A 178 2.66 18.53 -20.46
CA GLU A 178 2.96 18.96 -19.09
C GLU A 178 4.45 19.32 -18.94
N ILE A 179 5.35 18.45 -19.40
CA ILE A 179 6.81 18.70 -19.35
C ILE A 179 7.18 19.90 -20.23
N GLU A 180 6.62 20.02 -21.44
CA GLU A 180 6.87 21.17 -22.32
C GLU A 180 6.44 22.50 -21.69
N ILE A 181 5.25 22.54 -21.08
CA ILE A 181 4.74 23.72 -20.36
C ILE A 181 5.68 24.06 -19.22
N MET A 182 6.04 23.07 -18.39
CA MET A 182 6.94 23.23 -17.26
C MET A 182 8.30 23.81 -17.67
N LEU A 183 8.93 23.27 -18.72
CA LEU A 183 10.21 23.75 -19.24
C LEU A 183 10.11 25.17 -19.81
N LYS A 184 9.05 25.46 -20.58
CA LYS A 184 8.79 26.80 -21.13
C LYS A 184 8.55 27.83 -20.04
N ARG A 185 7.84 27.47 -18.96
CA ARG A 185 7.68 28.34 -17.78
C ARG A 185 9.03 28.63 -17.13
N LYS A 186 9.89 27.63 -16.98
CA LYS A 186 11.25 27.80 -16.44
C LYS A 186 12.09 28.76 -17.29
N GLU A 187 12.06 28.62 -18.62
CA GLU A 187 12.76 29.53 -19.55
C GLU A 187 12.28 30.98 -19.43
N ARG A 188 10.98 31.16 -19.16
CA ARG A 188 10.33 32.46 -18.99
C ARG A 188 10.43 33.03 -17.56
N GLY A 189 11.13 32.34 -16.66
CA GLY A 189 11.26 32.77 -15.26
C GLY A 189 9.97 32.65 -14.43
N ILE A 190 8.95 31.96 -14.93
CA ILE A 190 7.73 31.68 -14.17
C ILE A 190 7.99 30.43 -13.34
N MET A 191 8.69 30.56 -12.22
CA MET A 191 8.98 29.46 -11.28
C MET A 191 8.43 29.82 -9.90
N PRO A 192 8.07 28.83 -9.07
CA PRO A 192 7.66 29.12 -7.71
C PRO A 192 8.83 29.70 -6.92
N SER A 193 8.53 30.65 -6.05
CA SER A 193 9.35 31.01 -4.90
C SER A 193 9.18 29.97 -3.79
N PHE A 194 10.12 29.92 -2.86
CA PHE A 194 10.05 29.04 -1.70
C PHE A 194 10.06 29.86 -0.42
N LYS A 195 9.20 29.46 0.52
CA LYS A 195 8.93 30.14 1.79
C LYS A 195 9.19 29.20 2.94
N SER A 196 9.63 29.76 4.07
CA SER A 196 9.91 28.97 5.28
C SER A 196 8.72 28.99 6.24
N VAL A 197 8.45 27.85 6.88
CA VAL A 197 7.56 27.76 8.03
C VAL A 197 8.35 28.19 9.28
N ASP A 198 7.95 29.31 9.87
CA ASP A 198 8.69 29.97 10.95
C ASP A 198 7.91 30.14 12.25
N THR A 199 6.60 29.83 12.25
CA THR A 199 5.64 30.00 13.35
C THR A 199 5.37 31.44 13.80
N CYS A 200 5.97 32.45 13.16
CA CYS A 200 5.91 33.85 13.57
C CYS A 200 5.67 34.85 12.41
N ALA A 201 5.32 34.37 11.22
CA ALA A 201 4.92 35.20 10.08
C ALA A 201 5.98 36.26 9.70
N GLY A 202 7.25 35.85 9.67
CA GLY A 202 8.39 36.68 9.31
C GLY A 202 8.91 37.60 10.41
N GLU A 203 8.37 37.54 11.63
CA GLU A 203 8.88 38.36 12.76
C GLU A 203 10.33 37.98 13.15
N PHE A 204 10.66 36.69 13.06
CA PHE A 204 11.99 36.17 13.36
C PHE A 204 12.51 35.31 12.21
N VAL A 205 13.85 35.31 12.05
CA VAL A 205 14.49 34.46 11.03
C VAL A 205 14.27 32.98 11.35
N ALA A 206 13.59 32.29 10.43
CA ALA A 206 13.37 30.85 10.51
C ALA A 206 14.71 30.10 10.51
N LYS A 207 14.96 29.32 11.56
CA LYS A 207 16.05 28.32 11.57
C LYS A 207 15.58 26.94 11.14
N THR A 208 14.28 26.72 11.19
CA THR A 208 13.64 25.43 10.88
C THR A 208 13.69 25.19 9.38
N PRO A 209 14.20 24.04 8.92
CA PRO A 209 14.39 23.79 7.50
C PRO A 209 13.10 23.29 6.81
N TYR A 210 11.95 23.86 7.17
CA TYR A 210 10.61 23.46 6.74
C TYR A 210 10.09 24.46 5.70
N ILE A 211 9.87 24.00 4.46
CA ILE A 211 9.68 24.84 3.29
C ILE A 211 8.44 24.41 2.49
N TYR A 212 7.77 25.38 1.87
CA TYR A 212 6.75 25.16 0.84
C TYR A 212 6.95 26.09 -0.36
N SER A 213 6.45 25.68 -1.52
CA SER A 213 6.45 26.46 -2.77
C SER A 213 5.24 27.39 -2.86
N THR A 214 5.42 28.55 -3.48
CA THR A 214 4.33 29.48 -3.80
C THR A 214 4.71 30.41 -4.95
N TYR A 215 3.74 30.94 -5.68
CA TYR A 215 3.95 31.96 -6.72
C TYR A 215 3.90 33.39 -6.17
N ASP A 216 4.68 33.65 -5.12
CA ASP A 216 4.87 34.97 -4.52
C ASP A 216 6.09 35.69 -5.13
N ARG A 217 6.33 36.94 -4.72
CA ARG A 217 7.36 37.82 -5.30
C ARG A 217 8.78 37.49 -4.87
N GLU A 218 8.96 37.02 -3.64
CA GLU A 218 10.28 36.83 -3.01
C GLU A 218 10.51 35.36 -2.66
N ASP A 219 11.71 34.87 -2.95
CA ASP A 219 12.18 33.55 -2.52
C ASP A 219 13.06 33.70 -1.28
N GLU A 220 12.62 33.13 -0.16
CA GLU A 220 13.27 33.26 1.15
C GLU A 220 14.34 32.18 1.38
N VAL A 221 14.35 31.15 0.54
CA VAL A 221 15.10 29.94 0.80
C VAL A 221 16.32 29.91 -0.11
N PRO A 222 17.53 30.26 0.34
CA PRO A 222 18.72 30.09 -0.48
C PRO A 222 18.94 28.61 -0.79
N ARG A 223 19.56 28.33 -1.94
CA ARG A 223 20.01 26.97 -2.30
C ARG A 223 20.87 26.42 -1.17
N LEU A 224 20.64 25.17 -0.76
CA LEU A 224 21.44 24.55 0.30
C LEU A 224 22.91 24.42 -0.15
N GLU A 225 23.88 24.54 0.74
CA GLU A 225 25.28 24.31 0.38
C GLU A 225 25.70 22.85 0.59
N GLY A 226 26.68 22.37 -0.18
CA GLY A 226 27.21 21.00 -0.10
C GLY A 226 26.56 19.98 -1.04
N LYS A 227 27.02 18.73 -0.96
CA LYS A 227 26.46 17.60 -1.74
C LYS A 227 25.15 17.14 -1.13
N LYS A 228 24.09 17.07 -1.93
CA LYS A 228 22.73 16.80 -1.44
C LYS A 228 22.18 15.51 -2.01
N ILE A 229 21.44 14.78 -1.18
CA ILE A 229 20.65 13.64 -1.61
C ILE A 229 19.19 14.02 -1.40
N VAL A 230 18.38 13.91 -2.44
CA VAL A 230 16.93 14.07 -2.34
C VAL A 230 16.31 12.70 -2.11
N ILE A 231 15.42 12.61 -1.13
CA ILE A 231 14.63 11.44 -0.81
C ILE A 231 13.16 11.81 -1.08
N LEU A 232 12.51 11.06 -1.95
CA LEU A 232 11.09 11.24 -2.25
C LEU A 232 10.26 10.33 -1.35
N GLY A 233 9.33 10.92 -0.59
CA GLY A 233 8.39 10.21 0.27
C GLY A 233 7.30 9.49 -0.53
N GLY A 234 6.26 9.05 0.18
CA GLY A 234 5.13 8.32 -0.42
C GLY A 234 3.85 9.12 -0.61
N GLY A 235 3.77 10.35 -0.09
CA GLY A 235 2.52 11.09 -0.03
C GLY A 235 1.55 10.45 0.98
N PRO A 236 0.23 10.58 0.80
CA PRO A 236 -0.74 10.11 1.77
C PRO A 236 -0.69 8.60 1.95
N ASN A 237 -0.77 8.19 3.22
CA ASN A 237 -1.05 6.82 3.60
C ASN A 237 -2.36 6.33 2.96
N ARG A 238 -2.36 5.07 2.54
CA ARG A 238 -3.48 4.35 1.93
C ARG A 238 -3.26 2.85 2.04
N ILE A 239 -4.29 2.04 1.83
CA ILE A 239 -4.16 0.59 1.94
C ILE A 239 -3.16 0.09 0.89
N GLY A 240 -2.12 -0.60 1.34
CA GLY A 240 -0.99 -1.07 0.53
C GLY A 240 0.20 -0.12 0.42
N GLN A 241 0.06 1.14 0.84
CA GLN A 241 1.12 2.13 0.90
C GLN A 241 1.00 2.95 2.21
N GLY A 242 1.58 2.40 3.29
CA GLY A 242 1.50 2.97 4.63
C GLY A 242 2.84 3.47 5.17
N ILE A 243 2.93 3.45 6.50
CA ILE A 243 4.06 3.99 7.28
C ILE A 243 5.37 3.21 7.05
N GLU A 244 5.30 2.01 6.47
CA GLU A 244 6.47 1.18 6.20
C GLU A 244 7.43 1.85 5.20
N PHE A 245 6.87 2.58 4.24
CA PHE A 245 7.62 3.38 3.27
C PHE A 245 8.18 4.66 3.90
N ASP A 246 7.43 5.28 4.81
CA ASP A 246 7.92 6.42 5.61
C ASP A 246 9.14 6.04 6.45
N TYR A 247 9.09 4.89 7.13
CA TYR A 247 10.22 4.33 7.88
C TYR A 247 11.47 4.20 7.01
N CYS A 248 11.33 3.69 5.78
CA CYS A 248 12.45 3.57 4.86
C CYS A 248 13.03 4.94 4.48
N CYS A 249 12.17 5.91 4.19
CA CYS A 249 12.56 7.28 3.85
C CYS A 249 13.29 8.00 5.00
N VAL A 250 12.81 7.87 6.22
CA VAL A 250 13.45 8.40 7.44
C VAL A 250 14.85 7.80 7.63
N HIS A 251 14.97 6.48 7.49
CA HIS A 251 16.27 5.80 7.59
C HIS A 251 17.24 6.22 6.48
N ALA A 252 16.74 6.58 5.29
CA ALA A 252 17.56 7.13 4.21
C ALA A 252 18.09 8.52 4.54
N CYS A 253 17.27 9.41 5.11
CA CYS A 253 17.73 10.72 5.57
C CYS A 253 18.87 10.59 6.60
N PHE A 254 18.70 9.70 7.59
CA PHE A 254 19.72 9.46 8.61
C PHE A 254 21.01 8.90 7.99
N ALA A 255 20.90 7.95 7.07
CA ALA A 255 22.06 7.36 6.39
C ALA A 255 22.80 8.38 5.51
N ALA A 256 22.07 9.22 4.77
CA ALA A 256 22.66 10.26 3.94
C ALA A 256 23.45 11.28 4.78
N ARG A 257 22.89 11.71 5.92
CA ARG A 257 23.57 12.59 6.89
C ARG A 257 24.84 11.95 7.46
N GLU A 258 24.76 10.69 7.87
CA GLU A 258 25.92 9.93 8.38
C GLU A 258 27.00 9.74 7.31
N ALA A 259 26.62 9.63 6.04
CA ALA A 259 27.54 9.59 4.91
C ALA A 259 28.11 10.97 4.51
N GLY A 260 27.78 12.04 5.24
CA GLY A 260 28.29 13.39 5.00
C GLY A 260 27.55 14.18 3.91
N TYR A 261 26.38 13.72 3.48
CA TYR A 261 25.51 14.45 2.55
C TYR A 261 24.48 15.28 3.30
N LYS A 262 23.97 16.31 2.63
CA LYS A 262 22.76 17.03 3.05
C LYS A 262 21.53 16.28 2.59
N ALA A 263 20.70 15.82 3.52
CA ALA A 263 19.46 15.11 3.22
C ALA A 263 18.32 16.10 2.94
N ILE A 264 17.66 15.97 1.80
CA ILE A 264 16.48 16.75 1.43
C ILE A 264 15.29 15.79 1.33
N MET A 265 14.27 15.98 2.17
CA MET A 265 13.02 15.23 2.09
C MET A 265 11.99 16.01 1.27
N ILE A 266 11.27 15.32 0.39
CA ILE A 266 10.08 15.85 -0.29
C ILE A 266 8.92 14.92 0.01
N ASN A 267 7.91 15.40 0.75
CA ASN A 267 6.72 14.62 1.09
C ASN A 267 5.56 15.56 1.51
N CYS A 268 4.32 15.10 1.45
CA CYS A 268 3.13 15.91 1.76
C CYS A 268 2.16 15.27 2.77
N ASN A 269 2.61 14.21 3.46
CA ASN A 269 1.82 13.55 4.50
C ASN A 269 2.06 14.23 5.86
N PRO A 270 1.04 14.80 6.52
CA PRO A 270 1.23 15.47 7.80
C PRO A 270 1.39 14.51 9.00
N GLU A 271 1.12 13.22 8.83
CA GLU A 271 1.14 12.22 9.93
C GLU A 271 2.53 11.61 10.16
N THR A 272 3.49 11.85 9.27
CA THR A 272 4.70 11.05 9.14
C THR A 272 5.93 11.64 9.81
N VAL A 273 6.89 10.79 10.16
CA VAL A 273 8.17 11.24 10.73
C VAL A 273 9.07 11.84 9.64
N SER A 274 8.92 11.44 8.37
CA SER A 274 9.68 12.09 7.28
C SER A 274 9.37 13.57 7.13
N THR A 275 8.16 14.01 7.48
CA THR A 275 7.73 15.41 7.44
C THR A 275 7.94 16.13 8.77
N ASP A 276 8.64 15.49 9.72
CA ASP A 276 9.27 16.19 10.83
C ASP A 276 10.54 16.91 10.32
N TYR A 277 10.69 18.19 10.66
CA TYR A 277 11.82 19.01 10.25
C TYR A 277 13.16 18.55 10.85
N ASP A 278 13.16 17.76 11.94
CA ASP A 278 14.38 17.21 12.55
C ASP A 278 14.96 16.03 11.76
N THR A 279 14.16 15.39 10.90
CA THR A 279 14.54 14.19 10.16
C THR A 279 15.58 14.48 9.06
N SER A 280 15.50 15.63 8.42
CA SER A 280 16.32 15.99 7.26
C SER A 280 17.01 17.35 7.43
N ASP A 281 18.04 17.64 6.61
CA ASP A 281 18.63 18.99 6.59
C ASP A 281 17.70 20.01 5.92
N ARG A 282 16.76 19.52 5.09
CA ARG A 282 15.75 20.31 4.38
C ARG A 282 14.50 19.51 4.07
N LEU A 283 13.35 19.98 4.56
CA LEU A 283 12.04 19.43 4.27
C LEU A 283 11.28 20.35 3.32
N TYR A 284 10.95 19.84 2.13
CA TYR A 284 9.95 20.43 1.25
C TYR A 284 8.64 19.70 1.44
N PHE A 285 7.65 20.41 1.97
CA PHE A 285 6.31 19.87 2.18
C PHE A 285 5.46 20.13 0.93
N GLU A 286 5.73 19.32 -0.10
CA GLU A 286 5.26 19.54 -1.45
C GLU A 286 4.61 18.29 -2.05
N PRO A 287 3.69 18.45 -3.01
CA PRO A 287 3.13 17.33 -3.75
C PRO A 287 4.22 16.53 -4.48
N LEU A 288 4.03 15.22 -4.61
CA LEU A 288 4.97 14.33 -5.32
C LEU A 288 4.63 14.23 -6.80
N THR A 289 4.57 15.37 -7.47
CA THR A 289 4.34 15.47 -8.91
C THR A 289 5.63 15.78 -9.66
N ILE A 290 5.65 15.53 -10.97
CA ILE A 290 6.82 15.88 -11.80
C ILE A 290 7.08 17.39 -11.76
N GLU A 291 6.03 18.22 -11.76
CA GLU A 291 6.13 19.67 -11.72
C GLU A 291 6.78 20.16 -10.42
N ASP A 292 6.22 19.76 -9.28
CA ASP A 292 6.62 20.24 -7.96
C ASP A 292 8.05 19.75 -7.63
N VAL A 293 8.34 18.46 -7.91
CA VAL A 293 9.67 17.88 -7.72
C VAL A 293 10.69 18.54 -8.65
N PHE A 294 10.38 18.79 -9.92
CA PHE A 294 11.28 19.46 -10.85
C PHE A 294 11.67 20.87 -10.39
N ALA A 295 10.72 21.63 -9.83
CA ALA A 295 11.00 22.97 -9.31
C ALA A 295 12.04 22.93 -8.18
N ILE A 296 11.89 21.99 -7.25
CA ILE A 296 12.83 21.78 -6.14
C ILE A 296 14.20 21.32 -6.67
N LEU A 297 14.22 20.31 -7.54
CA LEU A 297 15.47 19.78 -8.09
C LEU A 297 16.23 20.82 -8.94
N SER A 298 15.52 21.65 -9.68
CA SER A 298 16.12 22.75 -10.47
C SER A 298 16.80 23.79 -9.58
N LYS A 299 16.21 24.10 -8.42
CA LYS A 299 16.80 25.01 -7.41
C LYS A 299 17.97 24.35 -6.69
N GLU A 300 17.79 23.14 -6.20
CA GLU A 300 18.76 22.48 -5.32
C GLU A 300 19.95 21.89 -6.06
N LYS A 301 19.73 21.41 -7.30
CA LYS A 301 20.69 20.66 -8.13
C LYS A 301 21.41 19.59 -7.28
N PRO A 302 20.68 18.56 -6.83
CA PRO A 302 21.23 17.55 -5.92
C PRO A 302 22.25 16.65 -6.62
N TYR A 303 23.07 15.96 -5.82
CA TYR A 303 24.00 14.95 -6.33
C TYR A 303 23.25 13.72 -6.85
N GLY A 304 22.16 13.32 -6.19
CA GLY A 304 21.30 12.25 -6.66
C GLY A 304 19.99 12.14 -5.89
N ILE A 305 19.11 11.29 -6.39
CA ILE A 305 17.73 11.11 -5.91
C ILE A 305 17.50 9.65 -5.54
N ILE A 306 16.90 9.41 -4.37
CA ILE A 306 16.40 8.11 -3.92
C ILE A 306 14.87 8.15 -4.02
N LEU A 307 14.32 7.23 -4.81
CA LEU A 307 12.88 7.14 -5.09
C LEU A 307 12.29 5.74 -4.84
N GLN A 308 13.13 4.75 -4.53
CA GLN A 308 12.75 3.35 -4.35
C GLN A 308 12.14 3.06 -2.97
N PHE A 309 12.09 4.06 -2.07
CA PHE A 309 11.68 3.88 -0.67
C PHE A 309 10.28 4.40 -0.36
N GLY A 310 9.74 5.33 -1.14
CA GLY A 310 8.43 5.93 -0.90
C GLY A 310 7.25 5.16 -1.52
N GLY A 311 7.44 3.91 -1.97
CA GLY A 311 6.38 3.12 -2.60
C GLY A 311 6.11 3.54 -4.06
N GLN A 312 4.87 3.39 -4.54
CA GLN A 312 4.56 3.55 -5.98
C GLN A 312 4.61 5.00 -6.47
N THR A 313 4.25 5.96 -5.61
CA THR A 313 4.19 7.39 -5.96
C THR A 313 5.51 7.89 -6.57
N PRO A 314 6.66 7.81 -5.88
CA PRO A 314 7.92 8.30 -6.43
C PRO A 314 8.47 7.45 -7.57
N LEU A 315 8.11 6.16 -7.67
CA LEU A 315 8.51 5.31 -8.80
C LEU A 315 7.93 5.78 -10.13
N LYS A 316 6.69 6.30 -10.13
CA LYS A 316 6.09 6.90 -11.33
C LYS A 316 6.89 8.09 -11.86
N LEU A 317 7.66 8.76 -11.00
CA LEU A 317 8.50 9.91 -11.37
C LEU A 317 9.87 9.49 -11.91
N ALA A 318 10.27 8.22 -11.79
CA ALA A 318 11.60 7.75 -12.14
C ALA A 318 11.93 7.96 -13.63
N VAL A 319 11.03 7.57 -14.53
CA VAL A 319 11.20 7.74 -15.98
C VAL A 319 11.25 9.21 -16.40
N PRO A 320 10.28 10.09 -16.03
CA PRO A 320 10.34 11.49 -16.43
C PRO A 320 11.54 12.22 -15.82
N LEU A 321 11.94 11.94 -14.58
CA LEU A 321 13.13 12.55 -13.98
C LEU A 321 14.43 12.12 -14.68
N GLY A 322 14.55 10.84 -15.06
CA GLY A 322 15.70 10.35 -15.83
C GLY A 322 15.84 11.01 -17.20
N LYS A 323 14.73 11.32 -17.87
CA LYS A 323 14.73 12.06 -19.15
C LYS A 323 15.12 13.54 -19.01
N LEU A 324 15.06 14.09 -17.80
CA LEU A 324 15.47 15.45 -17.47
C LEU A 324 16.92 15.49 -16.92
N ASP A 325 17.69 14.43 -17.14
CA ASP A 325 19.09 14.26 -16.74
C ASP A 325 19.33 14.35 -15.21
N PHE A 326 18.32 14.06 -14.39
CA PHE A 326 18.53 13.92 -12.96
C PHE A 326 19.07 12.53 -12.61
N ARG A 327 20.12 12.51 -11.77
CA ARG A 327 20.76 11.27 -11.35
C ARG A 327 19.93 10.52 -10.32
N ILE A 328 19.35 9.39 -10.74
CA ILE A 328 18.68 8.44 -9.84
C ILE A 328 19.73 7.48 -9.25
N LEU A 329 19.79 7.41 -7.93
CA LEU A 329 20.70 6.52 -7.19
C LEU A 329 20.06 5.15 -6.98
N GLY A 330 20.87 4.10 -6.81
CA GLY A 330 20.37 2.74 -6.64
C GLY A 330 19.94 2.07 -7.94
N THR A 331 19.03 1.11 -7.83
CA THR A 331 18.50 0.37 -8.97
C THR A 331 17.89 1.31 -10.00
N GLN A 332 18.30 1.16 -11.25
CA GLN A 332 17.91 2.07 -12.33
C GLN A 332 16.44 1.87 -12.73
N PRO A 333 15.74 2.92 -13.20
CA PRO A 333 14.31 2.84 -13.55
C PRO A 333 14.00 1.76 -14.59
N GLU A 334 14.90 1.54 -15.55
CA GLU A 334 14.74 0.50 -16.55
C GLU A 334 14.72 -0.92 -15.95
N MET A 335 15.53 -1.18 -14.92
CA MET A 335 15.56 -2.48 -14.25
C MET A 335 14.31 -2.68 -13.37
N ILE A 336 13.76 -1.60 -12.82
CA ILE A 336 12.47 -1.63 -12.13
C ILE A 336 11.35 -1.97 -13.13
N ASP A 337 11.36 -1.33 -14.30
CA ASP A 337 10.40 -1.61 -15.38
C ASP A 337 10.49 -3.06 -15.91
N ILE A 338 11.69 -3.65 -16.01
CA ILE A 338 11.84 -5.08 -16.36
C ILE A 338 11.11 -5.99 -15.37
N ALA A 339 11.14 -5.66 -14.09
CA ALA A 339 10.52 -6.46 -13.04
C ALA A 339 9.00 -6.25 -12.95
N GLU A 340 8.51 -5.03 -13.23
CA GLU A 340 7.08 -4.70 -13.23
C GLU A 340 6.37 -5.09 -14.53
N ASP A 341 7.05 -5.04 -15.68
CA ASP A 341 6.51 -5.45 -16.97
C ASP A 341 6.52 -6.97 -17.12
N ARG A 342 5.33 -7.55 -17.30
CA ARG A 342 5.16 -9.02 -17.32
C ARG A 342 5.89 -9.69 -18.49
N GLY A 343 5.93 -9.06 -19.66
CA GLY A 343 6.59 -9.63 -20.83
C GLY A 343 8.10 -9.71 -20.63
N ARG A 344 8.70 -8.58 -20.23
CA ARG A 344 10.13 -8.48 -19.89
C ARG A 344 10.49 -9.39 -18.72
N PHE A 345 9.64 -9.47 -17.70
CA PHE A 345 9.85 -10.33 -16.55
C PHE A 345 9.80 -11.82 -16.92
N GLN A 346 8.87 -12.23 -17.78
CA GLN A 346 8.79 -13.62 -18.25
C GLN A 346 10.04 -14.02 -19.04
N GLU A 347 10.58 -13.12 -19.87
CA GLU A 347 11.85 -13.34 -20.57
C GLU A 347 13.02 -13.51 -19.60
N LEU A 348 13.08 -12.70 -18.54
CA LEU A 348 14.07 -12.82 -17.48
C LEU A 348 13.99 -14.17 -16.76
N VAL A 349 12.79 -14.59 -16.35
CA VAL A 349 12.56 -15.88 -15.69
C VAL A 349 12.99 -17.05 -16.59
N LYS A 350 12.64 -17.00 -17.88
CA LYS A 350 13.07 -18.00 -18.88
C LYS A 350 14.58 -18.03 -19.03
N LYS A 351 15.24 -16.87 -19.12
CA LYS A 351 16.70 -16.75 -19.22
C LYS A 351 17.39 -17.39 -18.01
N LEU A 352 16.85 -17.18 -16.81
CA LEU A 352 17.38 -17.74 -15.56
C LEU A 352 17.00 -19.20 -15.32
N LYS A 353 16.16 -19.80 -16.18
CA LYS A 353 15.62 -21.17 -16.03
C LYS A 353 14.90 -21.36 -14.70
N LEU A 354 14.18 -20.33 -14.26
CA LEU A 354 13.35 -20.36 -13.05
C LEU A 354 11.89 -20.65 -13.43
N LYS A 355 11.08 -21.01 -12.44
CA LYS A 355 9.65 -21.32 -12.65
C LYS A 355 8.79 -20.13 -12.30
N GLN A 356 7.73 -19.96 -13.06
CA GLN A 356 6.65 -18.99 -12.84
C GLN A 356 5.32 -19.69 -13.17
N PRO A 357 4.20 -19.32 -12.54
CA PRO A 357 2.90 -19.84 -12.95
C PRO A 357 2.65 -19.60 -14.44
N GLU A 358 2.01 -20.55 -15.11
CA GLU A 358 1.55 -20.34 -16.48
C GLU A 358 0.61 -19.14 -16.52
N SER A 359 0.76 -18.28 -17.54
CA SER A 359 0.02 -17.02 -17.60
C SER A 359 -0.26 -16.61 -19.03
N GLY A 360 -1.31 -15.82 -19.24
CA GLY A 360 -1.64 -15.16 -20.49
C GLY A 360 -2.14 -13.73 -20.30
N ILE A 361 -2.37 -13.05 -21.41
CA ILE A 361 -2.76 -11.64 -21.48
C ILE A 361 -4.03 -11.56 -22.32
N ALA A 362 -5.02 -10.79 -21.87
CA ALA A 362 -6.26 -10.59 -22.59
C ALA A 362 -6.73 -9.13 -22.57
N PHE A 363 -7.32 -8.68 -23.67
CA PHE A 363 -7.91 -7.35 -23.84
C PHE A 363 -9.44 -7.38 -23.95
N SER A 364 -10.01 -8.55 -24.25
CA SER A 364 -11.46 -8.77 -24.36
C SER A 364 -11.89 -9.94 -23.48
N TYR A 365 -13.19 -10.07 -23.22
CA TYR A 365 -13.73 -11.20 -22.48
C TYR A 365 -13.49 -12.52 -23.25
N GLU A 366 -13.61 -12.49 -24.57
CA GLU A 366 -13.41 -13.63 -25.46
C GLU A 366 -11.97 -14.15 -25.38
N GLU A 367 -10.98 -13.25 -25.50
CA GLU A 367 -9.56 -13.59 -25.30
C GLU A 367 -9.31 -14.10 -23.88
N ALA A 368 -9.90 -13.45 -22.86
CA ALA A 368 -9.72 -13.85 -21.47
C ALA A 368 -10.23 -15.26 -21.22
N ARG A 369 -11.37 -15.61 -21.82
CA ARG A 369 -11.97 -16.95 -21.73
C ARG A 369 -11.11 -18.01 -22.40
N GLU A 370 -10.57 -17.73 -23.58
CA GLU A 370 -9.65 -18.65 -24.28
C GLU A 370 -8.39 -18.90 -23.47
N VAL A 371 -7.78 -17.84 -22.93
CA VAL A 371 -6.60 -17.95 -22.05
C VAL A 371 -6.95 -18.74 -20.78
N ALA A 372 -8.06 -18.44 -20.12
CA ALA A 372 -8.48 -19.13 -18.90
C ALA A 372 -8.79 -20.62 -19.14
N HIS A 373 -9.35 -20.99 -20.30
CA HIS A 373 -9.56 -22.39 -20.68
C HIS A 373 -8.24 -23.11 -20.96
N GLY A 374 -7.28 -22.44 -21.60
CA GLY A 374 -5.94 -22.97 -21.84
C GLY A 374 -5.17 -23.26 -20.54
N LEU A 375 -5.27 -22.38 -19.55
CA LEU A 375 -4.65 -22.54 -18.22
C LEU A 375 -5.45 -23.51 -17.32
N GLY A 376 -6.76 -23.56 -17.52
CA GLY A 376 -7.73 -24.25 -16.66
C GLY A 376 -8.03 -23.51 -15.36
N TYR A 377 -9.29 -23.51 -14.93
CA TYR A 377 -9.71 -22.90 -13.66
C TYR A 377 -9.18 -23.67 -12.43
N PRO A 378 -9.04 -22.98 -11.27
CA PRO A 378 -9.15 -21.53 -11.09
C PRO A 378 -7.99 -20.74 -11.70
N VAL A 379 -8.27 -19.49 -12.06
CA VAL A 379 -7.28 -18.52 -12.54
C VAL A 379 -7.32 -17.26 -11.69
N LEU A 380 -6.16 -16.63 -11.50
CA LEU A 380 -6.03 -15.33 -10.87
C LEU A 380 -6.05 -14.26 -11.97
N VAL A 381 -7.02 -13.35 -11.91
CA VAL A 381 -7.14 -12.25 -12.87
C VAL A 381 -6.75 -10.94 -12.20
N ARG A 382 -5.98 -10.11 -12.92
CA ARG A 382 -5.53 -8.82 -12.41
C ARG A 382 -5.32 -7.77 -13.50
N PRO A 383 -5.57 -6.48 -13.22
CA PRO A 383 -5.12 -5.40 -14.10
C PRO A 383 -3.60 -5.27 -14.04
N SER A 384 -2.97 -4.79 -15.12
CA SER A 384 -1.52 -4.46 -15.09
C SER A 384 -1.25 -3.15 -14.34
N TYR A 385 -0.03 -2.96 -13.82
CA TYR A 385 0.46 -1.72 -13.16
C TYR A 385 -0.34 -1.27 -11.92
N VAL A 386 -0.79 -2.21 -11.08
CA VAL A 386 -1.52 -1.94 -9.84
C VAL A 386 -0.74 -2.33 -8.59
N LEU A 387 -0.97 -1.62 -7.48
CA LEU A 387 -0.39 -1.92 -6.16
C LEU A 387 -1.43 -2.58 -5.24
N GLY A 388 -0.98 -3.44 -4.33
CA GLY A 388 -1.81 -3.99 -3.25
C GLY A 388 -2.93 -4.90 -3.75
N GLY A 389 -2.68 -5.55 -4.89
CA GLY A 389 -3.64 -6.40 -5.58
C GLY A 389 -4.94 -5.71 -5.97
N ARG A 390 -4.90 -4.41 -6.32
CA ARG A 390 -6.12 -3.66 -6.63
C ARG A 390 -6.91 -4.32 -7.75
N ALA A 391 -8.19 -4.59 -7.48
CA ALA A 391 -9.10 -5.29 -8.39
C ALA A 391 -8.56 -6.67 -8.85
N MET A 392 -7.76 -7.35 -8.04
CA MET A 392 -7.41 -8.76 -8.28
C MET A 392 -8.53 -9.67 -7.79
N GLU A 393 -8.83 -10.73 -8.54
CA GLU A 393 -9.86 -11.70 -8.17
C GLU A 393 -9.43 -13.12 -8.58
N ILE A 394 -9.78 -14.12 -7.78
CA ILE A 394 -9.63 -15.52 -8.15
C ILE A 394 -10.96 -15.96 -8.76
N VAL A 395 -10.90 -16.41 -10.01
CA VAL A 395 -12.06 -16.75 -10.82
C VAL A 395 -12.11 -18.26 -11.01
N TYR A 396 -13.29 -18.85 -10.80
CA TYR A 396 -13.51 -20.29 -10.84
C TYR A 396 -14.36 -20.76 -12.03
N SER A 397 -15.04 -19.86 -12.74
CA SER A 397 -15.87 -20.20 -13.90
C SER A 397 -15.94 -19.08 -14.95
N ASP A 398 -16.47 -19.40 -16.12
CA ASP A 398 -16.71 -18.44 -17.21
C ASP A 398 -17.67 -17.32 -16.80
N GLU A 399 -18.71 -17.62 -16.01
CA GLU A 399 -19.66 -16.63 -15.52
C GLU A 399 -19.00 -15.61 -14.59
N GLU A 400 -18.14 -16.09 -13.68
CA GLU A 400 -17.36 -15.21 -12.79
C GLU A 400 -16.38 -14.37 -13.60
N LEU A 401 -15.69 -14.96 -14.59
CA LEU A 401 -14.78 -14.24 -15.49
C LEU A 401 -15.50 -13.12 -16.24
N LYS A 402 -16.71 -13.40 -16.74
CA LYS A 402 -17.54 -12.43 -17.45
C LYS A 402 -17.95 -11.25 -16.56
N SER A 403 -18.30 -11.54 -15.30
CA SER A 403 -18.63 -10.50 -14.32
C SER A 403 -17.40 -9.65 -14.02
N TYR A 404 -16.26 -10.28 -13.74
CA TYR A 404 -14.99 -9.60 -13.49
C TYR A 404 -14.61 -8.67 -14.65
N MET A 405 -14.63 -9.17 -15.89
CA MET A 405 -14.24 -8.37 -17.06
C MET A 405 -15.13 -7.13 -17.24
N ARG A 406 -16.42 -7.21 -16.90
CA ARG A 406 -17.33 -6.06 -16.96
C ARG A 406 -16.94 -4.94 -15.97
N ASP A 407 -16.43 -5.31 -14.80
CA ASP A 407 -16.07 -4.37 -13.75
C ASP A 407 -14.61 -3.91 -13.87
N ALA A 408 -13.69 -4.83 -14.16
CA ALA A 408 -12.26 -4.56 -14.31
C ALA A 408 -11.94 -3.62 -15.48
N VAL A 409 -12.66 -3.74 -16.61
CA VAL A 409 -12.52 -2.82 -17.75
C VAL A 409 -12.88 -1.38 -17.35
N LYS A 410 -13.74 -1.16 -16.35
CA LYS A 410 -14.01 0.21 -15.84
C LYS A 410 -12.83 0.75 -15.04
N VAL A 411 -12.14 -0.10 -14.29
CA VAL A 411 -11.01 0.26 -13.42
C VAL A 411 -9.76 0.56 -14.23
N SER A 412 -9.48 -0.25 -15.26
CA SER A 412 -8.27 -0.15 -16.07
C SER A 412 -8.54 -0.45 -17.56
N PRO A 413 -9.27 0.42 -18.27
CA PRO A 413 -9.65 0.19 -19.66
C PRO A 413 -8.46 0.16 -20.65
N GLU A 414 -7.29 0.61 -20.23
CA GLU A 414 -6.11 0.83 -21.09
C GLU A 414 -5.04 -0.26 -20.96
N HIS A 415 -5.12 -1.07 -19.91
CA HIS A 415 -4.14 -2.11 -19.64
C HIS A 415 -4.76 -3.48 -19.87
N PRO A 416 -3.99 -4.42 -20.42
CA PRO A 416 -4.48 -5.78 -20.50
C PRO A 416 -4.74 -6.34 -19.11
N ILE A 417 -5.68 -7.28 -19.08
CA ILE A 417 -5.89 -8.14 -17.93
C ILE A 417 -4.90 -9.30 -18.02
N LEU A 418 -4.13 -9.48 -16.96
CA LEU A 418 -3.24 -10.61 -16.79
C LEU A 418 -4.03 -11.75 -16.16
N ILE A 419 -3.86 -12.95 -16.71
CA ILE A 419 -4.52 -14.17 -16.25
C ILE A 419 -3.44 -15.17 -15.91
N ASP A 420 -3.30 -15.48 -14.63
CA ASP A 420 -2.30 -16.39 -14.09
C ASP A 420 -2.97 -17.69 -13.62
N LYS A 421 -2.33 -18.83 -13.81
CA LYS A 421 -2.78 -20.09 -13.21
C LYS A 421 -2.73 -19.96 -11.69
N PHE A 422 -3.86 -20.13 -11.02
CA PHE A 422 -3.91 -20.01 -9.57
C PHE A 422 -3.27 -21.24 -8.91
N LEU A 423 -2.21 -21.01 -8.15
CA LEU A 423 -1.50 -22.05 -7.39
C LEU A 423 -2.24 -22.37 -6.09
N LYS A 424 -3.34 -23.12 -6.21
CA LYS A 424 -4.13 -23.59 -5.06
C LYS A 424 -3.29 -24.45 -4.10
N ASP A 425 -3.52 -24.31 -2.79
CA ASP A 425 -2.84 -25.04 -1.70
C ASP A 425 -1.31 -24.81 -1.68
N ALA A 426 -0.83 -23.68 -2.21
CA ALA A 426 0.58 -23.33 -2.23
C ALA A 426 0.96 -22.47 -1.01
N LYS A 427 2.16 -22.66 -0.48
CA LYS A 427 2.72 -21.79 0.57
C LYS A 427 3.30 -20.53 -0.05
N GLU A 428 2.93 -19.36 0.45
CA GLU A 428 3.49 -18.09 -0.02
C GLU A 428 4.66 -17.64 0.86
N LEU A 429 5.64 -16.98 0.23
CA LEU A 429 6.87 -16.54 0.86
C LEU A 429 7.25 -15.15 0.36
N ASP A 430 7.73 -14.31 1.27
CA ASP A 430 8.44 -13.07 0.92
C ASP A 430 9.93 -13.21 1.26
N VAL A 431 10.78 -12.66 0.40
CA VAL A 431 12.22 -12.55 0.66
C VAL A 431 12.65 -11.11 0.48
N ASP A 432 13.09 -10.49 1.57
CA ASP A 432 13.74 -9.17 1.51
C ASP A 432 15.26 -9.36 1.48
N ALA A 433 15.90 -8.74 0.49
CA ALA A 433 17.33 -8.80 0.25
C ALA A 433 17.90 -7.41 -0.06
N LEU A 434 19.22 -7.32 0.02
CA LEU A 434 20.01 -6.13 -0.26
C LEU A 434 21.15 -6.52 -1.22
N SER A 435 21.35 -5.77 -2.29
CA SER A 435 22.40 -6.00 -3.28
C SER A 435 23.21 -4.74 -3.54
N ASP A 436 24.53 -4.87 -3.69
CA ASP A 436 25.43 -3.79 -4.16
C ASP A 436 25.78 -3.89 -5.65
N GLY A 437 25.06 -4.76 -6.37
CA GLY A 437 25.28 -5.08 -7.79
C GLY A 437 26.23 -6.26 -8.00
N LYS A 438 27.02 -6.64 -6.99
CA LYS A 438 27.95 -7.77 -7.05
C LYS A 438 27.60 -8.86 -6.04
N ASP A 439 27.44 -8.48 -4.79
CA ASP A 439 27.14 -9.35 -3.67
C ASP A 439 25.69 -9.11 -3.23
N VAL A 440 25.06 -10.14 -2.67
CA VAL A 440 23.67 -10.11 -2.21
C VAL A 440 23.62 -10.59 -0.76
N TYR A 441 22.92 -9.83 0.07
CA TYR A 441 22.63 -10.16 1.46
C TYR A 441 21.14 -10.47 1.60
N ILE A 442 20.81 -11.68 2.03
CA ILE A 442 19.45 -12.07 2.36
C ILE A 442 19.11 -11.51 3.73
N GLY A 443 18.17 -10.55 3.78
CA GLY A 443 17.71 -9.94 5.01
C GLY A 443 16.89 -10.94 5.83
N ALA A 444 15.82 -11.46 5.24
CA ALA A 444 15.05 -12.58 5.80
C ALA A 444 14.21 -13.26 4.72
N ILE A 445 13.89 -14.53 4.96
CA ILE A 445 12.84 -15.27 4.28
C ILE A 445 11.65 -15.34 5.26
N MET A 446 10.48 -14.95 4.79
CA MET A 446 9.24 -14.88 5.55
C MET A 446 8.26 -15.89 4.99
N GLU A 447 7.86 -16.87 5.80
CA GLU A 447 6.81 -17.83 5.42
C GLU A 447 5.46 -17.30 5.88
N HIS A 448 4.51 -17.21 4.95
CA HIS A 448 3.14 -16.81 5.28
C HIS A 448 2.41 -17.94 6.02
N ILE A 449 1.48 -17.56 6.89
CA ILE A 449 0.57 -18.50 7.55
C ILE A 449 -0.55 -18.89 6.59
N GLU A 450 -1.17 -17.91 5.95
CA GLU A 450 -2.16 -18.12 4.89
C GLU A 450 -1.52 -18.71 3.63
N GLU A 451 -2.31 -19.51 2.89
CA GLU A 451 -1.93 -20.03 1.58
C GLU A 451 -1.96 -18.92 0.50
N ALA A 452 -1.24 -19.16 -0.59
CA ALA A 452 -1.23 -18.27 -1.75
C ALA A 452 -2.66 -18.00 -2.24
N GLY A 453 -2.97 -16.74 -2.48
CA GLY A 453 -4.32 -16.25 -2.79
C GLY A 453 -4.92 -15.36 -1.73
N VAL A 454 -4.34 -15.33 -0.52
CA VAL A 454 -4.43 -14.19 0.38
C VAL A 454 -3.24 -13.28 0.10
N HIS A 455 -3.50 -11.99 -0.14
CA HIS A 455 -2.45 -11.04 -0.48
C HIS A 455 -1.41 -10.92 0.65
N SER A 456 -0.12 -10.92 0.33
CA SER A 456 1.01 -10.82 1.29
C SER A 456 0.86 -9.75 2.38
N GLY A 457 0.30 -8.61 2.02
CA GLY A 457 -0.01 -7.52 2.95
C GLY A 457 -1.05 -7.87 4.03
N ASP A 458 -2.01 -8.75 3.74
CA ASP A 458 -3.05 -9.21 4.66
C ASP A 458 -2.65 -10.50 5.40
N SER A 459 -1.72 -11.29 4.85
CA SER A 459 -1.21 -12.50 5.50
C SER A 459 -0.42 -12.21 6.77
N ALA A 460 -0.54 -13.09 7.74
CA ALA A 460 0.44 -13.24 8.80
C ALA A 460 1.68 -13.94 8.24
N CYS A 461 2.86 -13.64 8.78
CA CYS A 461 4.09 -14.30 8.34
C CYS A 461 5.11 -14.47 9.46
N SER A 462 6.05 -15.41 9.30
CA SER A 462 7.05 -15.78 10.30
C SER A 462 8.47 -15.64 9.77
N ILE A 463 9.35 -15.10 10.63
CA ILE A 463 10.81 -15.14 10.51
C ILE A 463 11.38 -15.88 11.73
N PRO A 464 12.17 -16.95 11.56
CA PRO A 464 12.40 -17.67 10.31
C PRO A 464 11.13 -18.38 9.81
N PRO A 465 11.15 -18.97 8.60
CA PRO A 465 10.14 -19.93 8.16
C PRO A 465 9.93 -21.02 9.21
N PHE A 466 8.68 -21.39 9.47
CA PHE A 466 8.30 -22.31 10.55
C PHE A 466 8.08 -23.74 10.07
N SER A 467 7.92 -23.96 8.76
CA SER A 467 7.65 -25.29 8.19
C SER A 467 8.54 -25.67 7.00
N LEU A 468 9.40 -24.78 6.52
CA LEU A 468 10.33 -25.08 5.42
C LEU A 468 11.58 -25.83 5.88
N ASP A 469 12.04 -26.77 5.05
CA ASP A 469 13.32 -27.44 5.24
C ASP A 469 14.51 -26.60 4.76
N ASN A 470 15.72 -27.01 5.16
CA ASN A 470 16.95 -26.27 4.84
C ASN A 470 17.36 -26.31 3.37
N GLU A 471 16.94 -27.32 2.61
CA GLU A 471 17.26 -27.43 1.17
C GLU A 471 16.42 -26.43 0.39
N THR A 472 15.11 -26.41 0.64
CA THR A 472 14.17 -25.41 0.12
C THR A 472 14.64 -23.98 0.43
N ILE A 473 15.07 -23.71 1.66
CA ILE A 473 15.60 -22.39 2.05
C ILE A 473 16.83 -22.00 1.20
N ARG A 474 17.78 -22.91 1.00
CA ARG A 474 18.98 -22.62 0.20
C ARG A 474 18.66 -22.37 -1.27
N GLU A 475 17.67 -23.07 -1.80
CA GLU A 475 17.23 -22.87 -3.18
C GLU A 475 16.57 -21.50 -3.35
N ILE A 476 15.75 -21.05 -2.39
CA ILE A 476 15.20 -19.69 -2.36
C ILE A 476 16.30 -18.64 -2.30
N GLU A 477 17.31 -18.82 -1.43
CA GLU A 477 18.47 -17.94 -1.35
C GLU A 477 19.17 -17.86 -2.72
N ARG A 478 19.43 -19.01 -3.36
CA ARG A 478 20.08 -19.10 -4.67
C ARG A 478 19.29 -18.38 -5.77
N GLN A 479 17.98 -18.60 -5.85
CA GLN A 479 17.13 -17.93 -6.84
C GLN A 479 17.10 -16.42 -6.61
N THR A 480 17.05 -15.98 -5.36
CA THR A 480 17.11 -14.56 -4.99
C THR A 480 18.41 -13.92 -5.46
N GLU A 481 19.55 -14.57 -5.25
CA GLU A 481 20.85 -14.07 -5.71
C GLU A 481 20.94 -13.97 -7.24
N LEU A 482 20.40 -14.95 -7.96
CA LEU A 482 20.38 -14.92 -9.43
C LEU A 482 19.55 -13.75 -9.97
N ILE A 483 18.35 -13.56 -9.43
CA ILE A 483 17.44 -12.49 -9.84
C ILE A 483 18.06 -11.12 -9.54
N ALA A 484 18.64 -10.95 -8.34
CA ALA A 484 19.28 -9.70 -7.95
C ALA A 484 20.43 -9.30 -8.89
N ARG A 485 21.26 -10.28 -9.29
CA ARG A 485 22.38 -10.06 -10.21
C ARG A 485 21.89 -9.73 -11.63
N GLU A 486 20.89 -10.47 -12.12
CA GLU A 486 20.35 -10.26 -13.47
C GLU A 486 19.66 -8.89 -13.62
N LEU A 487 18.95 -8.44 -12.59
CA LEU A 487 18.34 -7.11 -12.54
C LEU A 487 19.33 -5.99 -12.16
N ASN A 488 20.62 -6.30 -11.93
CA ASN A 488 21.64 -5.35 -11.47
C ASN A 488 21.15 -4.50 -10.29
N VAL A 489 20.54 -5.15 -9.30
CA VAL A 489 19.94 -4.44 -8.16
C VAL A 489 21.03 -3.74 -7.36
N ILE A 490 20.80 -2.45 -7.06
CA ILE A 490 21.62 -1.65 -6.15
C ILE A 490 20.68 -1.05 -5.08
N GLY A 491 20.70 -1.64 -3.88
CA GLY A 491 19.75 -1.35 -2.81
C GLY A 491 18.83 -2.54 -2.52
N LEU A 492 17.60 -2.24 -2.10
CA LEU A 492 16.64 -3.26 -1.65
C LEU A 492 16.01 -4.03 -2.82
N LEU A 493 15.69 -5.28 -2.53
CA LEU A 493 14.95 -6.20 -3.36
C LEU A 493 13.96 -6.96 -2.50
N ASN A 494 12.73 -7.12 -3.00
CA ASN A 494 11.76 -8.05 -2.46
C ASN A 494 11.35 -9.04 -3.56
N ILE A 495 11.22 -10.31 -3.20
CA ILE A 495 10.74 -11.35 -4.12
C ILE A 495 9.67 -12.15 -3.41
N GLN A 496 8.55 -12.39 -4.10
CA GLN A 496 7.50 -13.29 -3.64
C GLN A 496 7.58 -14.62 -4.37
N PHE A 497 7.55 -15.70 -3.59
CA PHE A 497 7.55 -17.07 -4.09
C PHE A 497 6.29 -17.81 -3.64
N ALA A 498 5.90 -18.82 -4.40
CA ALA A 498 4.96 -19.84 -4.00
C ALA A 498 5.60 -21.23 -4.06
N ILE A 499 5.36 -22.06 -3.06
CA ILE A 499 5.80 -23.47 -3.05
C ILE A 499 4.59 -24.37 -3.19
N LYS A 500 4.60 -25.20 -4.22
CA LYS A 500 3.57 -26.20 -4.48
C LYS A 500 4.20 -27.51 -4.91
N ASP A 501 3.83 -28.62 -4.26
CA ASP A 501 4.28 -29.97 -4.60
C ASP A 501 5.83 -30.11 -4.69
N GLY A 502 6.55 -29.36 -3.84
CA GLY A 502 8.02 -29.33 -3.80
C GLY A 502 8.67 -28.38 -4.81
N GLU A 503 7.88 -27.70 -5.64
CA GLU A 503 8.34 -26.79 -6.68
C GLU A 503 8.22 -25.34 -6.25
N ILE A 504 9.25 -24.53 -6.53
CA ILE A 504 9.32 -23.10 -6.20
C ILE A 504 8.96 -22.28 -7.44
N TYR A 505 7.91 -21.47 -7.33
CA TYR A 505 7.42 -20.57 -8.37
C TYR A 505 7.64 -19.12 -7.95
N ILE A 506 8.07 -18.28 -8.88
CA ILE A 506 8.19 -16.84 -8.67
C ILE A 506 6.86 -16.17 -9.00
N LEU A 507 6.31 -15.41 -8.04
CA LEU A 507 5.08 -14.66 -8.21
C LEU A 507 5.37 -13.24 -8.73
N GLU A 508 6.21 -12.51 -8.02
CA GLU A 508 6.62 -11.14 -8.35
C GLU A 508 8.01 -10.79 -7.81
N VAL A 509 8.66 -9.81 -8.43
CA VAL A 509 9.94 -9.24 -8.02
C VAL A 509 9.81 -7.73 -7.96
N ASN A 510 10.18 -7.15 -6.82
CA ASN A 510 10.09 -5.74 -6.52
C ASN A 510 11.50 -5.20 -6.19
N PRO A 511 12.24 -4.66 -7.17
CA PRO A 511 13.60 -4.12 -6.96
C PRO A 511 13.59 -2.74 -6.26
N ARG A 512 12.92 -2.69 -5.12
CA ARG A 512 12.63 -1.51 -4.30
C ARG A 512 12.37 -1.92 -2.85
N ALA A 513 12.13 -0.94 -1.98
CA ALA A 513 11.63 -1.26 -0.63
C ALA A 513 10.24 -1.91 -0.71
N SER A 514 10.06 -2.95 0.10
CA SER A 514 8.77 -3.57 0.40
C SER A 514 8.26 -3.09 1.75
N ARG A 515 6.97 -3.36 2.03
CA ARG A 515 6.36 -3.05 3.32
C ARG A 515 6.95 -3.89 4.47
N THR A 516 7.58 -5.02 4.19
CA THR A 516 8.15 -5.94 5.18
C THR A 516 9.52 -5.49 5.69
N VAL A 517 10.18 -4.52 5.03
CA VAL A 517 11.52 -4.02 5.41
C VAL A 517 11.62 -3.58 6.89
N PRO A 518 10.66 -2.83 7.48
CA PRO A 518 10.68 -2.49 8.90
C PRO A 518 10.56 -3.73 9.78
N PHE A 519 9.63 -4.63 9.49
CA PHE A 519 9.44 -5.90 10.21
C PHE A 519 10.73 -6.73 10.19
N VAL A 520 11.33 -6.95 9.02
CA VAL A 520 12.61 -7.66 8.86
C VAL A 520 13.72 -6.95 9.64
N SER A 521 13.79 -5.62 9.56
CA SER A 521 14.80 -4.85 10.27
C SER A 521 14.69 -4.99 11.79
N LYS A 522 13.46 -5.00 12.32
CA LYS A 522 13.20 -5.17 13.76
C LYS A 522 13.38 -6.61 14.21
N ALA A 523 12.99 -7.60 13.42
CA ALA A 523 13.17 -9.01 13.71
C ALA A 523 14.65 -9.40 13.74
N THR A 524 15.43 -8.90 12.77
CA THR A 524 16.84 -9.27 12.60
C THR A 524 17.78 -8.36 13.39
N GLY A 525 17.41 -7.10 13.63
CA GLY A 525 18.29 -6.07 14.18
C GLY A 525 19.28 -5.47 13.17
N ILE A 526 19.08 -5.67 11.86
CA ILE A 526 19.81 -4.97 10.79
C ILE A 526 18.90 -3.89 10.21
N PRO A 527 19.29 -2.59 10.23
CA PRO A 527 18.48 -1.54 9.64
C PRO A 527 18.61 -1.55 8.10
N LEU A 528 17.84 -2.41 7.42
CA LEU A 528 17.99 -2.68 5.98
C LEU A 528 17.90 -1.42 5.11
N ALA A 529 16.94 -0.53 5.35
CA ALA A 529 16.81 0.73 4.60
C ALA A 529 18.03 1.65 4.74
N LYS A 530 18.65 1.70 5.94
CA LYS A 530 19.88 2.45 6.18
C LYS A 530 21.05 1.84 5.42
N MET A 531 21.22 0.51 5.48
CA MET A 531 22.26 -0.20 4.75
C MET A 531 22.10 -0.05 3.24
N ALA A 532 20.88 -0.15 2.74
CA ALA A 532 20.54 0.09 1.34
C ALA A 532 20.91 1.50 0.89
N THR A 533 20.68 2.51 1.72
CA THR A 533 21.09 3.89 1.38
C THR A 533 22.60 4.01 1.25
N PHE A 534 23.39 3.39 2.14
CA PHE A 534 24.84 3.38 1.98
C PHE A 534 25.30 2.69 0.70
N VAL A 535 24.62 1.60 0.31
CA VAL A 535 24.87 0.93 -0.96
C VAL A 535 24.55 1.83 -2.15
N MET A 536 23.40 2.50 -2.14
CA MET A 536 23.02 3.47 -3.18
C MET A 536 23.99 4.66 -3.27
N LEU A 537 24.70 4.97 -2.18
CA LEU A 537 25.75 5.98 -2.12
C LEU A 537 27.16 5.45 -2.47
N GLY A 538 27.29 4.16 -2.76
CA GLY A 538 28.51 3.54 -3.30
C GLY A 538 29.29 2.64 -2.34
N LYS A 539 28.81 2.35 -1.12
CA LYS A 539 29.45 1.35 -0.24
C LYS A 539 29.11 -0.07 -0.68
N SER A 540 30.09 -0.96 -0.66
CA SER A 540 29.88 -2.39 -0.85
C SER A 540 29.30 -3.08 0.38
N LEU A 541 28.70 -4.25 0.21
CA LEU A 541 28.25 -5.10 1.32
C LEU A 541 29.41 -5.61 2.18
N GLU A 542 30.62 -5.67 1.60
CA GLU A 542 31.84 -6.01 2.33
C GLU A 542 32.22 -4.90 3.32
N GLU A 543 32.23 -3.63 2.86
CA GLU A 543 32.47 -2.47 3.74
C GLU A 543 31.40 -2.30 4.83
N LEU A 544 30.18 -2.77 4.56
CA LEU A 544 29.08 -2.79 5.54
C LEU A 544 29.10 -4.02 6.45
N GLY A 545 30.01 -4.98 6.26
CA GLY A 545 30.11 -6.20 7.05
C GLY A 545 28.94 -7.18 6.85
N LEU A 546 28.22 -7.07 5.73
CA LEU A 546 27.07 -7.90 5.39
C LEU A 546 27.41 -9.06 4.44
N LYS A 547 28.55 -8.97 3.74
CA LYS A 547 29.00 -10.02 2.83
C LYS A 547 29.21 -11.35 3.55
N GLY A 548 28.49 -12.38 3.10
CA GLY A 548 28.55 -13.73 3.67
C GLY A 548 27.95 -13.87 5.08
N LEU A 549 27.34 -12.82 5.64
CA LEU A 549 26.67 -12.87 6.92
C LEU A 549 25.37 -13.69 6.79
N LYS A 550 25.25 -14.78 7.54
CA LYS A 550 23.99 -15.55 7.67
C LYS A 550 23.47 -15.45 9.10
N ARG A 551 22.44 -14.62 9.32
CA ARG A 551 21.83 -14.48 10.65
C ARG A 551 20.90 -15.65 10.94
N ARG A 552 21.31 -16.49 11.89
CA ARG A 552 20.43 -17.51 12.49
C ARG A 552 19.78 -16.93 13.74
N LEU A 553 18.52 -16.55 13.64
CA LEU A 553 17.75 -16.07 14.78
C LEU A 553 17.49 -17.23 15.76
N LYS A 554 17.59 -16.94 17.06
CA LYS A 554 17.25 -17.89 18.14
C LYS A 554 15.81 -17.73 18.63
N TRP A 555 15.01 -17.00 17.86
CA TRP A 555 13.64 -16.64 18.15
C TRP A 555 12.84 -16.59 16.85
N SER A 556 11.53 -16.66 17.00
CA SER A 556 10.54 -16.40 15.98
C SER A 556 9.98 -15.00 16.16
N ALA A 557 9.87 -14.28 15.05
CA ALA A 557 9.11 -13.05 14.91
C ALA A 557 7.95 -13.31 13.98
N VAL A 558 6.73 -13.03 14.42
CA VAL A 558 5.51 -13.21 13.65
C VAL A 558 4.86 -11.86 13.43
N LYS A 559 4.64 -11.49 12.17
CA LYS A 559 3.84 -10.33 11.78
C LYS A 559 2.38 -10.77 11.61
N GLU A 560 1.46 -9.97 12.10
CA GLU A 560 0.01 -10.12 11.87
C GLU A 560 -0.59 -8.79 11.39
N SER A 561 -1.63 -8.87 10.57
CA SER A 561 -2.31 -7.74 9.94
C SER A 561 -3.49 -7.24 10.77
N VAL A 562 -3.72 -5.93 10.76
CA VAL A 562 -4.85 -5.27 11.42
C VAL A 562 -5.84 -4.76 10.37
N PHE A 563 -7.11 -5.11 10.53
CA PHE A 563 -8.15 -4.87 9.53
C PHE A 563 -9.19 -3.83 9.98
N PRO A 564 -9.71 -2.99 9.05
CA PRO A 564 -10.68 -1.96 9.37
C PRO A 564 -12.15 -2.46 9.30
N PHE A 565 -12.42 -3.76 9.22
CA PHE A 565 -13.77 -4.31 8.99
C PHE A 565 -14.83 -3.81 9.99
N ILE A 566 -14.44 -3.52 11.23
CA ILE A 566 -15.37 -2.95 12.23
C ILE A 566 -15.92 -1.58 11.79
N LYS A 567 -15.10 -0.77 11.08
CA LYS A 567 -15.47 0.55 10.54
C LYS A 567 -16.38 0.47 9.33
N PHE A 568 -16.49 -0.71 8.70
CA PHE A 568 -17.24 -0.93 7.47
C PHE A 568 -18.27 -2.06 7.66
N PRO A 569 -19.46 -1.79 8.22
CA PRO A 569 -20.45 -2.83 8.50
C PRO A 569 -20.90 -3.69 7.32
N GLY A 570 -20.91 -3.11 6.11
CA GLY A 570 -21.23 -3.81 4.87
C GLY A 570 -20.06 -4.60 4.26
N ALA A 571 -18.84 -4.42 4.77
CA ALA A 571 -17.67 -5.13 4.28
C ALA A 571 -17.60 -6.55 4.87
N ASP A 572 -17.26 -7.51 4.01
CA ASP A 572 -16.97 -8.87 4.42
C ASP A 572 -15.53 -9.01 4.92
N THR A 573 -15.33 -9.90 5.88
CA THR A 573 -14.06 -10.16 6.56
C THR A 573 -13.21 -11.21 5.85
N ILE A 574 -13.67 -11.69 4.70
CA ILE A 574 -12.94 -12.65 3.86
C ILE A 574 -11.71 -11.97 3.25
N LEU A 575 -10.59 -12.65 3.43
CA LEU A 575 -9.31 -12.32 2.82
C LEU A 575 -9.25 -12.86 1.39
N GLY A 576 -8.48 -12.19 0.54
CA GLY A 576 -8.33 -12.57 -0.86
C GLY A 576 -7.11 -11.91 -1.49
N PRO A 577 -7.02 -11.91 -2.83
CA PRO A 577 -5.84 -11.41 -3.53
C PRO A 577 -5.71 -9.89 -3.52
N GLU A 578 -6.74 -9.16 -3.07
CA GLU A 578 -6.68 -7.71 -2.86
C GLU A 578 -6.47 -7.39 -1.37
N MET A 579 -5.44 -6.59 -1.07
CA MET A 579 -5.10 -6.15 0.28
C MET A 579 -6.16 -5.21 0.87
N LYS A 580 -6.52 -5.43 2.14
CA LYS A 580 -7.51 -4.63 2.89
C LYS A 580 -7.04 -4.18 4.28
N SER A 581 -5.93 -4.72 4.80
CA SER A 581 -5.35 -4.32 6.08
C SER A 581 -4.84 -2.87 6.06
N THR A 582 -4.89 -2.24 7.23
CA THR A 582 -4.48 -0.82 7.44
C THR A 582 -3.21 -0.69 8.27
N GLY A 583 -2.71 -1.78 8.83
CA GLY A 583 -1.50 -1.80 9.63
C GLY A 583 -1.11 -3.22 10.03
N GLU A 584 -0.05 -3.33 10.83
CA GLU A 584 0.51 -4.60 11.26
C GLU A 584 1.05 -4.54 12.70
N VAL A 585 1.20 -5.71 13.31
CA VAL A 585 1.77 -5.91 14.64
C VAL A 585 2.81 -7.03 14.59
N MET A 586 3.74 -7.03 15.55
CA MET A 586 4.80 -8.02 15.65
C MET A 586 4.78 -8.73 17.01
N GLY A 587 4.62 -10.05 16.99
CA GLY A 587 4.88 -10.92 18.13
C GLY A 587 6.29 -11.50 18.06
N ILE A 588 7.04 -11.51 19.17
CA ILE A 588 8.39 -12.10 19.23
C ILE A 588 8.52 -13.01 20.44
N ASP A 589 9.00 -14.22 20.20
CA ASP A 589 9.27 -15.21 21.24
C ASP A 589 10.28 -16.27 20.76
N ARG A 590 10.82 -17.08 21.68
CA ARG A 590 11.69 -18.22 21.32
C ARG A 590 10.92 -19.35 20.64
N SER A 591 9.62 -19.46 20.93
CA SER A 591 8.71 -20.39 20.27
C SER A 591 7.87 -19.66 19.21
N PHE A 592 7.68 -20.30 18.06
CA PHE A 592 6.78 -19.81 17.03
C PHE A 592 5.34 -19.67 17.56
N GLU A 593 4.88 -20.65 18.33
CA GLU A 593 3.52 -20.70 18.88
C GLU A 593 3.22 -19.51 19.80
N ILE A 594 4.17 -19.15 20.67
CA ILE A 594 4.02 -18.00 21.57
C ILE A 594 4.20 -16.67 20.81
N ALA A 595 5.09 -16.61 19.81
CA ALA A 595 5.23 -15.45 18.95
C ALA A 595 3.93 -15.18 18.16
N PHE A 596 3.31 -16.23 17.62
CA PHE A 596 2.01 -16.16 16.95
C PHE A 596 0.90 -15.71 17.91
N TYR A 597 0.83 -16.25 19.13
CA TYR A 597 -0.14 -15.77 20.11
C TYR A 597 0.02 -14.27 20.42
N LYS A 598 1.26 -13.80 20.63
CA LYS A 598 1.54 -12.38 20.89
C LYS A 598 1.07 -11.50 19.72
N SER A 599 1.25 -11.94 18.47
CA SER A 599 0.76 -11.21 17.31
C SER A 599 -0.78 -11.17 17.27
N GLN A 600 -1.45 -12.27 17.61
CA GLN A 600 -2.92 -12.32 17.68
C GLN A 600 -3.50 -11.35 18.73
N ILE A 601 -2.95 -11.33 19.95
CA ILE A 601 -3.40 -10.38 21.00
C ILE A 601 -3.19 -8.94 20.52
N ALA A 602 -2.02 -8.64 19.96
CA ALA A 602 -1.70 -7.29 19.47
C ALA A 602 -2.64 -6.86 18.33
N ALA A 603 -3.11 -7.80 17.52
CA ALA A 603 -4.11 -7.56 16.46
C ALA A 603 -5.56 -7.55 16.98
N SER A 604 -5.77 -7.56 18.31
CA SER A 604 -7.10 -7.65 18.95
C SER A 604 -7.88 -8.93 18.63
N ASN A 605 -7.18 -10.02 18.31
CA ASN A 605 -7.73 -11.35 18.02
C ASN A 605 -7.41 -12.34 19.18
N ASN A 606 -7.86 -12.02 20.39
CA ASN A 606 -7.46 -12.74 21.61
C ASN A 606 -7.86 -14.22 21.60
N LEU A 607 -6.89 -15.14 21.58
CA LEU A 607 -7.16 -16.59 21.58
C LEU A 607 -7.67 -17.07 22.95
N PRO A 608 -8.74 -17.88 23.00
CA PRO A 608 -9.29 -18.38 24.26
C PRO A 608 -8.51 -19.59 24.79
N LEU A 609 -8.62 -19.85 26.08
CA LEU A 609 -8.08 -21.06 26.73
C LEU A 609 -9.15 -22.13 27.04
N GLU A 610 -10.43 -21.76 26.99
CA GLU A 610 -11.56 -22.65 27.21
C GLU A 610 -12.82 -22.16 26.47
N GLY A 611 -13.88 -22.97 26.48
CA GLY A 611 -15.18 -22.64 25.92
C GLY A 611 -15.56 -23.45 24.67
N ASN A 612 -16.41 -22.87 23.82
CA ASN A 612 -16.92 -23.55 22.62
C ASN A 612 -16.23 -23.05 21.36
N VAL A 613 -15.74 -23.97 20.53
CA VAL A 613 -15.14 -23.67 19.22
C VAL A 613 -16.16 -23.99 18.13
N PHE A 614 -16.52 -22.97 17.35
CA PHE A 614 -17.37 -23.14 16.18
C PHE A 614 -16.56 -23.44 14.93
N ILE A 615 -16.86 -24.55 14.26
CA ILE A 615 -16.20 -24.98 13.03
C ILE A 615 -17.23 -25.14 11.90
N SER A 616 -17.07 -24.37 10.83
CA SER A 616 -17.88 -24.50 9.61
C SER A 616 -17.01 -24.26 8.39
N VAL A 617 -16.60 -25.34 7.73
CA VAL A 617 -15.61 -25.31 6.66
C VAL A 617 -16.16 -25.79 5.32
N LYS A 618 -15.50 -25.41 4.21
CA LYS A 618 -15.80 -25.93 2.87
C LYS A 618 -15.41 -27.41 2.78
N ASP A 619 -15.97 -28.13 1.82
CA ASP A 619 -15.81 -29.59 1.75
C ASP A 619 -14.36 -30.05 1.64
N GLU A 620 -13.54 -29.30 0.90
CA GLU A 620 -12.11 -29.58 0.68
C GLU A 620 -11.29 -29.50 1.99
N ASP A 621 -11.70 -28.61 2.90
CA ASP A 621 -11.00 -28.34 4.16
C ASP A 621 -11.41 -29.31 5.27
N LYS A 622 -12.48 -30.09 5.08
CA LYS A 622 -13.01 -31.03 6.08
C LYS A 622 -11.95 -32.03 6.52
N ARG A 623 -11.10 -32.51 5.61
CA ARG A 623 -10.01 -33.43 5.96
C ARG A 623 -8.98 -32.75 6.86
N LYS A 624 -8.53 -31.55 6.48
CA LYS A 624 -7.50 -30.79 7.22
C LYS A 624 -7.99 -30.37 8.62
N VAL A 625 -9.29 -30.11 8.80
CA VAL A 625 -9.85 -29.62 10.07
C VAL A 625 -10.07 -30.70 11.15
N VAL A 626 -10.04 -32.00 10.79
CA VAL A 626 -10.23 -33.09 11.77
C VAL A 626 -9.17 -33.02 12.88
N ASP A 627 -7.90 -32.87 12.51
CA ASP A 627 -6.80 -32.84 13.47
C ASP A 627 -6.84 -31.58 14.36
N ILE A 628 -7.31 -30.47 13.81
CA ILE A 628 -7.53 -29.22 14.56
C ILE A 628 -8.61 -29.45 15.62
N ALA A 629 -9.76 -30.05 15.23
CA ALA A 629 -10.87 -30.30 16.13
C ALA A 629 -10.52 -31.29 17.24
N LYS A 630 -9.75 -32.35 16.93
CA LYS A 630 -9.23 -33.30 17.92
C LYS A 630 -8.36 -32.61 18.96
N LYS A 631 -7.40 -31.78 18.54
CA LYS A 631 -6.54 -31.03 19.46
C LYS A 631 -7.33 -30.09 20.36
N PHE A 632 -8.36 -29.43 19.85
CA PHE A 632 -9.26 -28.63 20.68
C PHE A 632 -10.00 -29.47 21.73
N GLU A 633 -10.54 -30.63 21.33
CA GLU A 633 -11.22 -31.57 22.24
C GLU A 633 -10.27 -32.14 23.30
N GLU A 634 -9.04 -32.51 22.94
CA GLU A 634 -7.97 -32.94 23.86
C GLU A 634 -7.63 -31.84 24.88
N MET A 635 -7.72 -30.57 24.49
CA MET A 635 -7.55 -29.42 25.36
C MET A 635 -8.79 -29.07 26.18
N GLY A 636 -9.90 -29.80 26.05
CA GLY A 636 -11.14 -29.61 26.81
C GLY A 636 -12.13 -28.60 26.22
N PHE A 637 -11.93 -28.13 24.99
CA PHE A 637 -12.93 -27.32 24.29
C PHE A 637 -14.09 -28.19 23.81
N LYS A 638 -15.29 -27.60 23.75
CA LYS A 638 -16.45 -28.25 23.12
C LYS A 638 -16.55 -27.81 21.67
N ILE A 639 -16.73 -28.76 20.77
CA ILE A 639 -16.84 -28.47 19.34
C ILE A 639 -18.31 -28.29 18.97
N ILE A 640 -18.64 -27.15 18.36
CA ILE A 640 -19.93 -26.91 17.71
C ILE A 640 -19.70 -26.71 16.20
N ALA A 641 -20.57 -27.26 15.36
CA ALA A 641 -20.36 -27.21 13.90
C ALA A 641 -21.68 -27.20 13.13
N THR A 642 -21.66 -26.64 11.91
CA THR A 642 -22.80 -26.75 10.99
C THR A 642 -23.00 -28.21 10.55
N ARG A 643 -24.22 -28.58 10.16
CA ARG A 643 -24.61 -29.98 9.86
C ARG A 643 -23.55 -30.77 9.07
N GLY A 644 -23.13 -30.27 7.91
CA GLY A 644 -22.19 -30.98 7.04
C GLY A 644 -20.77 -31.13 7.63
N THR A 645 -20.32 -30.18 8.45
CA THR A 645 -19.03 -30.28 9.16
C THR A 645 -19.16 -31.18 10.39
N ALA A 646 -20.25 -31.07 11.16
CA ALA A 646 -20.51 -31.89 12.34
C ALA A 646 -20.59 -33.38 12.01
N GLU A 647 -21.32 -33.75 10.95
CA GLU A 647 -21.43 -35.13 10.47
C GLU A 647 -20.06 -35.70 10.07
N TYR A 648 -19.25 -34.91 9.37
CA TYR A 648 -17.90 -35.33 8.96
C TYR A 648 -16.98 -35.53 10.17
N LEU A 649 -16.98 -34.59 11.12
CA LEU A 649 -16.18 -34.67 12.35
C LEU A 649 -16.56 -35.88 13.21
N ARG A 650 -17.86 -36.14 13.40
CA ARG A 650 -18.34 -37.31 14.16
C ARG A 650 -17.90 -38.64 13.54
N LYS A 651 -17.94 -38.74 12.21
CA LYS A 651 -17.44 -39.93 11.48
C LYS A 651 -15.95 -40.19 11.70
N HIS A 652 -15.18 -39.17 12.06
CA HIS A 652 -13.74 -39.25 12.32
C HIS A 652 -13.37 -39.18 13.81
N GLY A 653 -14.35 -39.44 14.69
CA GLY A 653 -14.14 -39.62 16.13
C GLY A 653 -14.13 -38.33 16.96
N VAL A 654 -14.60 -37.20 16.43
CA VAL A 654 -14.69 -35.93 17.17
C VAL A 654 -16.13 -35.67 17.61
N ASN A 655 -16.36 -35.37 18.90
CA ASN A 655 -17.70 -35.06 19.39
C ASN A 655 -18.12 -33.62 19.07
N ALA A 656 -18.64 -33.41 17.86
CA ALA A 656 -19.16 -32.11 17.42
C ALA A 656 -20.69 -32.00 17.66
N LYS A 657 -21.15 -31.00 18.42
CA LYS A 657 -22.58 -30.67 18.53
C LYS A 657 -23.02 -29.87 17.29
N MET A 658 -24.13 -30.29 16.68
CA MET A 658 -24.68 -29.62 15.51
C MET A 658 -25.36 -28.30 15.89
N VAL A 659 -25.14 -27.24 15.10
CA VAL A 659 -25.83 -25.94 15.21
C VAL A 659 -26.35 -25.48 13.85
N PHE A 660 -27.49 -24.77 13.84
CA PHE A 660 -28.09 -24.22 12.63
C PHE A 660 -27.35 -22.99 12.12
N LYS A 661 -27.32 -22.82 10.79
CA LYS A 661 -27.08 -21.51 10.16
C LYS A 661 -28.30 -20.61 10.35
N VAL A 662 -28.13 -19.31 10.09
CA VAL A 662 -29.21 -18.31 10.26
C VAL A 662 -30.48 -18.67 9.47
N GLY A 663 -30.34 -19.23 8.27
CA GLY A 663 -31.48 -19.66 7.44
C GLY A 663 -32.08 -21.03 7.79
N GLU A 664 -31.52 -21.77 8.75
CA GLU A 664 -31.89 -23.18 9.01
C GLU A 664 -32.77 -23.38 10.26
N GLY A 665 -32.85 -22.41 11.19
CA GLY A 665 -33.70 -22.51 12.39
C GLY A 665 -33.12 -21.81 13.63
N ARG A 666 -33.67 -22.12 14.82
CA ARG A 666 -33.18 -21.60 16.12
C ARG A 666 -32.95 -22.72 17.15
N PRO A 667 -31.97 -22.58 18.07
CA PRO A 667 -30.95 -21.52 18.08
C PRO A 667 -29.95 -21.69 16.95
N HIS A 668 -29.56 -20.60 16.29
CA HIS A 668 -28.53 -20.60 15.24
C HIS A 668 -27.23 -19.98 15.74
N ILE A 669 -26.14 -20.21 15.01
CA ILE A 669 -24.79 -19.79 15.39
C ILE A 669 -24.67 -18.29 15.73
N VAL A 670 -25.37 -17.40 15.02
CA VAL A 670 -25.35 -15.96 15.32
C VAL A 670 -25.95 -15.65 16.70
N ASP A 671 -26.98 -16.38 17.14
CA ASP A 671 -27.56 -16.17 18.47
C ASP A 671 -26.56 -16.61 19.55
N MET A 672 -25.90 -17.76 19.32
CA MET A 672 -24.88 -18.26 20.24
C MET A 672 -23.68 -17.30 20.36
N ILE A 673 -23.22 -16.70 19.25
CA ILE A 673 -22.15 -15.67 19.29
C ILE A 673 -22.61 -14.47 20.14
N LYS A 674 -23.84 -13.97 19.90
CA LYS A 674 -24.40 -12.83 20.64
C LYS A 674 -24.57 -13.11 22.14
N ASN A 675 -24.89 -14.35 22.49
CA ASN A 675 -25.05 -14.80 23.88
C ASN A 675 -23.71 -15.07 24.59
N GLY A 676 -22.56 -14.93 23.91
CA GLY A 676 -21.25 -15.26 24.49
C GLY A 676 -21.01 -16.77 24.62
N GLU A 677 -21.78 -17.61 23.90
CA GLU A 677 -21.65 -19.06 23.93
C GLU A 677 -20.57 -19.57 22.97
N VAL A 678 -19.92 -18.71 22.18
CA VAL A 678 -18.86 -19.08 21.22
C VAL A 678 -17.59 -18.33 21.55
N SER A 679 -16.49 -19.07 21.73
CA SER A 679 -15.20 -18.52 22.16
C SER A 679 -14.20 -18.40 21.00
N LEU A 680 -14.36 -19.18 19.93
CA LEU A 680 -13.55 -19.08 18.72
C LEU A 680 -14.34 -19.55 17.50
N VAL A 681 -14.13 -18.90 16.36
CA VAL A 681 -14.78 -19.23 15.07
C VAL A 681 -13.75 -19.67 14.03
N VAL A 682 -13.92 -20.85 13.46
CA VAL A 682 -13.21 -21.31 12.25
C VAL A 682 -14.22 -21.39 11.12
N ASN A 683 -14.12 -20.47 10.15
CA ASN A 683 -15.05 -20.39 9.03
C ASN A 683 -14.35 -20.17 7.69
N THR A 684 -14.12 -21.26 6.95
CA THR A 684 -13.63 -21.22 5.57
C THR A 684 -14.82 -21.31 4.61
N THR A 685 -14.80 -20.57 3.50
CA THR A 685 -15.93 -20.54 2.55
C THR A 685 -15.47 -20.68 1.11
N PHE A 686 -16.36 -21.19 0.26
CA PHE A 686 -16.12 -21.32 -1.17
C PHE A 686 -17.40 -21.01 -1.98
N GLY A 687 -17.25 -20.19 -3.01
CA GLY A 687 -18.34 -19.77 -3.91
C GLY A 687 -19.22 -18.66 -3.35
N ALA A 688 -19.78 -17.83 -4.24
CA ALA A 688 -20.52 -16.62 -3.91
C ALA A 688 -21.71 -16.85 -2.95
N GLN A 689 -22.47 -17.94 -3.15
CA GLN A 689 -23.64 -18.25 -2.31
C GLN A 689 -23.21 -18.59 -0.87
N SER A 690 -22.22 -19.47 -0.70
CA SER A 690 -21.70 -19.84 0.62
C SER A 690 -21.14 -18.62 1.36
N ILE A 691 -20.44 -17.74 0.65
CA ILE A 691 -19.91 -16.48 1.19
C ILE A 691 -21.04 -15.62 1.75
N LYS A 692 -22.11 -15.43 0.97
CA LYS A 692 -23.29 -14.65 1.37
C LYS A 692 -24.00 -15.25 2.58
N ASP A 693 -24.20 -16.57 2.60
CA ASP A 693 -24.91 -17.27 3.68
C ASP A 693 -24.15 -17.23 5.01
N SER A 694 -22.83 -17.13 4.96
CA SER A 694 -21.94 -17.11 6.12
C SER A 694 -21.48 -15.71 6.54
N PHE A 695 -21.82 -14.67 5.76
CA PHE A 695 -21.50 -13.26 6.06
C PHE A 695 -21.92 -12.86 7.48
N SER A 696 -23.14 -13.24 7.87
CA SER A 696 -23.70 -12.92 9.19
C SER A 696 -22.88 -13.52 10.35
N ILE A 697 -22.25 -14.68 10.14
CA ILE A 697 -21.42 -15.37 11.13
C ILE A 697 -20.13 -14.56 11.35
N ARG A 698 -19.40 -14.28 10.27
CA ARG A 698 -18.14 -13.52 10.32
C ARG A 698 -18.36 -12.12 10.87
N ARG A 699 -19.45 -11.46 10.45
CA ARG A 699 -19.80 -10.13 10.96
C ARG A 699 -20.09 -10.15 12.45
N SER A 700 -20.80 -11.17 12.93
CA SER A 700 -21.10 -11.31 14.35
C SER A 700 -19.84 -11.58 15.16
N ALA A 701 -18.91 -12.41 14.66
CA ALA A 701 -17.64 -12.67 15.34
C ALA A 701 -16.87 -11.37 15.60
N ILE A 702 -16.68 -10.53 14.56
CA ILE A 702 -16.03 -9.22 14.72
C ILE A 702 -16.81 -8.31 15.67
N SER A 703 -18.12 -8.21 15.50
CA SER A 703 -18.95 -7.24 16.26
C SER A 703 -18.98 -7.54 17.77
N TYR A 704 -18.78 -8.81 18.15
CA TYR A 704 -18.77 -9.27 19.54
C TYR A 704 -17.37 -9.61 20.06
N GLY A 705 -16.32 -9.32 19.28
CA GLY A 705 -14.93 -9.54 19.70
C GLY A 705 -14.56 -11.02 19.87
N VAL A 706 -15.24 -11.93 19.16
CA VAL A 706 -14.91 -13.35 19.15
C VAL A 706 -13.79 -13.60 18.13
N PRO A 707 -12.66 -14.19 18.55
CA PRO A 707 -11.55 -14.44 17.64
C PRO A 707 -11.96 -15.41 16.54
N TYR A 708 -11.48 -15.16 15.32
CA TYR A 708 -11.90 -15.91 14.16
C TYR A 708 -10.76 -16.19 13.18
N PHE A 709 -10.89 -17.29 12.43
CA PHE A 709 -9.99 -17.71 11.38
C PHE A 709 -10.78 -18.09 10.13
N THR A 710 -10.41 -17.51 8.99
CA THR A 710 -11.05 -17.78 7.68
C THR A 710 -10.24 -18.73 6.81
N THR A 711 -9.09 -19.20 7.31
CA THR A 711 -8.19 -20.18 6.66
C THR A 711 -7.95 -21.35 7.60
N VAL A 712 -7.63 -22.51 7.05
CA VAL A 712 -7.34 -23.70 7.86
C VAL A 712 -5.97 -23.57 8.53
N GLU A 713 -5.02 -22.98 7.83
CA GLU A 713 -3.63 -22.79 8.24
C GLU A 713 -3.55 -21.82 9.43
N GLY A 714 -4.33 -20.73 9.39
CA GLY A 714 -4.50 -19.82 10.52
C GLY A 714 -5.11 -20.52 11.73
N ALA A 715 -6.16 -21.34 11.53
CA ALA A 715 -6.74 -22.14 12.60
C ALA A 715 -5.76 -23.18 13.17
N PHE A 716 -4.87 -23.74 12.34
CA PHE A 716 -3.83 -24.67 12.76
C PHE A 716 -2.73 -23.98 13.58
N ALA A 717 -2.33 -22.77 13.21
CA ALA A 717 -1.43 -21.94 14.01
C ALA A 717 -2.07 -21.57 15.36
N ALA A 718 -3.36 -21.21 15.36
CA ALA A 718 -4.11 -20.86 16.56
C ALA A 718 -4.21 -22.03 17.56
N VAL A 719 -4.55 -23.24 17.10
CA VAL A 719 -4.67 -24.40 18.01
C VAL A 719 -3.33 -24.76 18.64
N LYS A 720 -2.21 -24.61 17.91
CA LYS A 720 -0.85 -24.80 18.45
C LYS A 720 -0.47 -23.73 19.48
N ALA A 721 -0.81 -22.48 19.20
CA ALA A 721 -0.60 -21.36 20.10
C ALA A 721 -1.36 -21.54 21.42
N ILE A 722 -2.64 -21.90 21.35
CA ILE A 722 -3.48 -22.19 22.53
C ILE A 722 -2.90 -23.36 23.34
N GLY A 723 -2.49 -24.44 22.69
CA GLY A 723 -1.87 -25.58 23.35
C GLY A 723 -0.59 -25.20 24.11
N SER A 724 0.24 -24.34 23.51
CA SER A 724 1.47 -23.87 24.14
C SER A 724 1.20 -23.00 25.37
N LEU A 725 0.19 -22.15 25.32
CA LEU A 725 -0.19 -21.27 26.45
C LEU A 725 -0.74 -22.02 27.65
N LYS A 726 -1.42 -23.15 27.42
CA LYS A 726 -1.87 -24.01 28.54
C LYS A 726 -0.72 -24.61 29.33
N ILE A 727 0.46 -24.70 28.72
CA ILE A 727 1.66 -25.29 29.33
C ILE A 727 2.54 -24.19 29.93
N LYS A 728 2.64 -23.03 29.27
CA LYS A 728 3.58 -21.98 29.64
C LYS A 728 2.99 -20.58 29.43
N GLU A 729 3.13 -19.71 30.43
CA GLU A 729 2.87 -18.29 30.28
C GLU A 729 3.89 -17.61 29.35
N PHE A 730 3.46 -16.55 28.68
CA PHE A 730 4.33 -15.76 27.83
C PHE A 730 5.02 -14.65 28.63
N GLU A 731 6.25 -14.30 28.24
CA GLU A 731 7.03 -13.25 28.88
C GLU A 731 7.17 -12.03 27.94
N VAL A 732 7.45 -10.86 28.52
CA VAL A 732 7.76 -9.63 27.78
C VAL A 732 9.25 -9.37 27.78
N LYS A 733 9.78 -8.89 26.66
CA LYS A 733 11.22 -8.62 26.51
C LYS A 733 11.48 -7.47 25.53
N PRO A 734 12.35 -6.50 25.87
CA PRO A 734 12.69 -5.41 24.97
C PRO A 734 13.59 -5.89 23.81
N LEU A 735 13.44 -5.29 22.63
CA LEU A 735 14.19 -5.64 21.41
C LEU A 735 15.72 -5.60 21.61
N GLN A 736 16.20 -4.67 22.43
CA GLN A 736 17.62 -4.48 22.72
C GLN A 736 18.26 -5.74 23.32
N GLU A 737 17.52 -6.52 24.11
CA GLU A 737 18.04 -7.77 24.68
C GLU A 737 18.15 -8.88 23.63
N TYR A 738 17.17 -8.99 22.72
CA TYR A 738 17.28 -9.90 21.58
C TYR A 738 18.53 -9.57 20.75
N TYR A 739 18.78 -8.29 20.45
CA TYR A 739 19.94 -7.87 19.66
C TYR A 739 21.29 -8.14 20.34
N LYS A 740 21.37 -8.07 21.67
CA LYS A 740 22.59 -8.45 22.42
C LYS A 740 22.92 -9.93 22.22
N GLU A 741 21.92 -10.81 22.17
CA GLU A 741 22.14 -12.25 21.96
C GLU A 741 22.73 -12.57 20.59
N VAL A 742 22.33 -11.83 19.54
CA VAL A 742 22.89 -11.96 18.18
C VAL A 742 24.34 -11.50 18.15
N LYS A 743 24.66 -10.31 18.70
CA LYS A 743 26.03 -9.79 18.73
C LYS A 743 27.00 -10.69 19.49
N ASN A 744 26.56 -11.29 20.60
CA ASN A 744 27.38 -12.22 21.38
C ASN A 744 27.60 -13.56 20.65
N GLY A 745 26.59 -14.04 19.91
CA GLY A 745 26.71 -15.21 19.05
C GLY A 745 27.70 -15.00 17.89
N GLU A 746 27.67 -13.82 17.25
CA GLU A 746 28.56 -13.45 16.14
C GLU A 746 30.03 -13.37 16.59
N LYS A 747 30.33 -12.77 17.75
CA LYS A 747 31.69 -12.72 18.32
C LYS A 747 32.27 -14.12 18.59
N THR A 748 31.45 -15.03 19.13
CA THR A 748 31.87 -16.40 19.46
C THR A 748 32.11 -17.23 18.19
N ALA A 749 31.36 -17.00 17.12
CA ALA A 749 31.54 -17.69 15.84
C ALA A 749 32.78 -17.18 15.07
N HIS A 750 33.07 -15.87 15.13
CA HIS A 750 34.28 -15.29 14.54
C HIS A 750 35.55 -15.79 15.26
N GLN A 751 35.53 -15.87 16.59
CA GLN A 751 36.62 -16.43 17.40
C GLN A 751 36.85 -17.94 17.21
N ARG A 752 35.89 -18.67 16.63
CA ARG A 752 36.05 -20.10 16.27
C ARG A 752 36.50 -20.31 14.83
N ARG A 753 36.50 -19.26 13.99
CA ARG A 753 36.98 -19.28 12.60
C ARG A 753 38.42 -18.80 12.47
N ILE A 754 38.89 -17.99 13.41
CA ILE A 754 40.31 -17.73 13.69
C ILE A 754 40.84 -18.94 14.47
#